data_AF-A0A9E1IHH2-F1
#
_entry.id   AF-A0A9E1IHH2-F1
#
_cell.length_a   1.000
_cell.length_b   1.000
_cell.length_c   1.000
_cell.angle_alpha   90.00
_cell.angle_beta   90.00
_cell.angle_gamma   90.00
#
_symmetry.space_group_name_H-M   'P 1'
#
loop_
_entity.id
_entity.type
_entity.pdbx_description
1 polymer ?
#
loop_
_entity_poly.entity_id
_entity_poly.type
_entity_poly.pdbx_seq_one_letter_code
_entity_poly.pdbx_strand_id
1 'polypeptide(L)'
;MRIVIFSIATAALFAGCPEPTVPDDDSGIIYIDVDGDGSPSEFDCDDNNPINYPGNVEICDGVDNNCNGVIDDNPANAIAWYADVDGDLYGDPVDPDLVCHDEAVLNRVLNDLDCDDENPDRNPGMDEICDGFDNDCDLLVDEDLPPDAPKFYYDFDGDGFGNKTTEVVACFGPSGYVENGDDCNDINADVHPDAKENCATPWDDNCNGNTNDQDSTGCTDYHFDADGDGYGVNGNDGCFCQAWGSFSAENTDDCDDTSAGAHPGGEELCGDGVDQDCSGADAECEIIELANADHKFVGEGSQDNAGASVADAGDVNGDGISDIIIGAPHNASSWSSGPGDAYIVFGPPTSASLDLSLADIKLTGVDNGDWLGAWVSGAGDVNGDDIDDVIIGAPGVSKTFDSAGAAYLVLGPLEKDISVADADAHFMGEWTSDGAGSVVAGVGDIDDDGMDDFIVTSFIHGSPPQAGTVYLIHGPSPGNLLLKDIDDRIVGENYGDHVGFSADGAGDLDGDGLPDLIIGAPNDDQKDTDAGAAYIALGPVSGEIPVSITDAKLRGQAANDRAGSSVAGVGDIDGDGLDDVLIGADGEATAGTNSGAAYLITDSVIESKSLKKADAKLISEASHHSVGWAVAGAGDFNGDGFDDLLLGAPIAPYNTIVGATYLVYGPVDGTFDLADTDFKLVGNSLEAHPRDAVPGGHGRGRHRRCPERVGERIRQQLPGPGQG
;
A
#
# COMPACT_ATOMS: atom_id res chain seq x y z
N MET A 1 -47.44 46.89 59.52
CA MET A 1 -48.86 46.88 59.94
C MET A 1 -48.95 45.99 61.19
N ARG A 2 -49.34 46.57 62.35
CA ARG A 2 -49.66 45.92 63.67
C ARG A 2 -48.50 45.17 64.38
N ILE A 3 -47.92 45.64 65.48
CA ILE A 3 -48.39 45.83 66.89
C ILE A 3 -48.96 44.55 67.52
N VAL A 4 -48.31 44.06 68.60
CA VAL A 4 -48.79 43.76 70.00
C VAL A 4 -47.55 43.23 70.76
N ILE A 5 -46.84 43.95 71.65
CA ILE A 5 -47.05 44.40 73.06
C ILE A 5 -47.31 43.27 74.09
N PHE A 6 -46.41 43.10 75.06
CA PHE A 6 -46.56 43.23 76.53
C PHE A 6 -45.21 42.77 77.18
N SER A 7 -44.40 43.61 77.83
CA SER A 7 -44.50 44.15 79.21
C SER A 7 -44.66 43.07 80.28
N ILE A 8 -44.06 43.08 81.48
CA ILE A 8 -43.15 43.92 82.29
C ILE A 8 -42.74 42.99 83.46
N ALA A 9 -41.55 43.13 84.06
CA ALA A 9 -41.38 43.18 85.52
C ALA A 9 -39.90 43.25 85.94
N THR A 10 -39.53 44.45 86.38
CA THR A 10 -38.38 44.79 87.20
C THR A 10 -38.67 44.44 88.66
N ALA A 11 -37.68 43.97 89.42
CA ALA A 11 -37.64 44.19 90.86
C ALA A 11 -36.20 44.10 91.35
N ALA A 12 -35.71 45.22 91.89
CA ALA A 12 -34.46 45.31 92.62
C ALA A 12 -34.76 45.78 94.06
N LEU A 13 -33.78 45.52 94.92
CA LEU A 13 -33.49 46.07 96.24
C LEU A 13 -34.12 45.45 97.52
N PHE A 14 -33.21 45.39 98.51
CA PHE A 14 -33.28 45.81 99.91
C PHE A 14 -32.96 44.76 100.98
N ALA A 15 -31.73 44.92 101.50
CA ALA A 15 -31.32 45.00 102.91
C ALA A 15 -32.29 44.59 104.04
N GLY A 16 -31.75 43.80 104.99
CA GLY A 16 -31.86 44.10 106.43
C GLY A 16 -32.28 42.97 107.39
N CYS A 17 -31.48 42.80 108.46
CA CYS A 17 -31.78 42.28 109.82
C CYS A 17 -31.99 40.76 110.05
N PRO A 18 -31.94 40.23 111.31
CA PRO A 18 -31.32 40.69 112.58
C PRO A 18 -30.57 39.57 113.39
N GLU A 19 -30.03 39.94 114.56
CA GLU A 19 -29.41 39.11 115.63
C GLU A 19 -30.23 37.89 116.11
N PRO A 20 -29.58 36.90 116.75
CA PRO A 20 -30.17 36.08 117.80
C PRO A 20 -29.56 36.36 119.18
N THR A 21 -30.44 36.50 120.18
CA THR A 21 -30.16 36.55 121.61
C THR A 21 -29.60 35.22 122.14
N VAL A 22 -28.52 35.25 122.93
CA VAL A 22 -28.02 34.11 123.71
C VAL A 22 -28.61 34.15 125.14
N PRO A 23 -28.99 33.01 125.75
CA PRO A 23 -29.56 32.94 127.10
C PRO A 23 -28.48 32.89 128.19
N ASP A 24 -28.77 33.52 129.34
CA ASP A 24 -28.11 33.29 130.62
C ASP A 24 -28.44 31.89 131.17
N ASP A 25 -27.43 31.08 131.53
CA ASP A 25 -27.46 30.27 132.77
C ASP A 25 -26.04 29.84 133.22
N ASP A 26 -25.53 30.63 134.16
CA ASP A 26 -24.67 30.37 135.32
C ASP A 26 -24.14 28.93 135.56
N SER A 27 -22.88 28.67 135.18
CA SER A 27 -22.00 27.79 135.95
C SER A 27 -20.55 28.31 135.90
N GLY A 28 -20.18 29.12 136.90
CA GLY A 28 -18.90 29.81 136.98
C GLY A 28 -17.64 28.94 136.83
N ILE A 29 -17.12 28.91 135.60
CA ILE A 29 -15.72 28.63 135.24
C ILE A 29 -15.26 29.83 134.39
N ILE A 30 -14.23 30.53 134.83
CA ILE A 30 -13.65 31.67 134.09
C ILE A 30 -12.62 31.08 133.12
N TYR A 31 -12.95 31.08 131.83
CA TYR A 31 -12.02 30.81 130.74
C TYR A 31 -11.25 32.09 130.41
N ILE A 32 -9.93 32.00 130.25
CA ILE A 32 -9.07 33.13 129.90
C ILE A 32 -8.81 33.03 128.39
N ASP A 33 -8.99 34.15 127.71
CA ASP A 33 -8.56 34.43 126.35
C ASP A 33 -7.40 35.44 126.51
N VAL A 34 -6.20 35.06 126.05
CA VAL A 34 -4.95 35.76 126.39
C VAL A 34 -4.65 36.88 125.40
N ASP A 35 -4.93 36.69 124.11
CA ASP A 35 -4.62 37.65 123.04
C ASP A 35 -5.86 38.37 122.48
N GLY A 36 -7.07 37.95 122.86
CA GLY A 36 -8.32 38.66 122.66
C GLY A 36 -8.98 38.41 121.31
N ASP A 37 -8.69 37.31 120.63
CA ASP A 37 -9.35 36.93 119.37
C ASP A 37 -10.71 36.23 119.54
N GLY A 38 -11.08 35.93 120.78
CA GLY A 38 -12.34 35.29 121.14
C GLY A 38 -12.29 33.77 121.23
N SER A 39 -11.12 33.15 121.02
CA SER A 39 -10.87 31.73 121.29
C SER A 39 -10.30 31.53 122.72
N PRO A 40 -10.88 30.65 123.56
CA PRO A 40 -10.30 30.33 124.86
C PRO A 40 -8.99 29.53 124.71
N SER A 41 -8.05 29.71 125.63
CA SER A 41 -6.71 29.09 125.56
C SER A 41 -6.64 27.56 125.44
N GLU A 42 -7.74 26.84 125.68
CA GLU A 42 -7.78 25.39 125.49
C GLU A 42 -8.10 24.96 124.03
N PHE A 43 -8.52 25.91 123.18
CA PHE A 43 -8.87 25.70 121.77
C PHE A 43 -8.05 26.56 120.80
N ASP A 44 -7.34 27.56 121.31
CA ASP A 44 -6.44 28.42 120.55
C ASP A 44 -5.10 27.71 120.28
N CYS A 45 -4.63 27.73 119.03
CA CYS A 45 -3.35 27.11 118.66
C CYS A 45 -2.13 28.02 118.92
N ASP A 46 -2.34 29.33 119.11
CA ASP A 46 -1.31 30.25 119.59
C ASP A 46 -1.92 31.38 120.44
N ASP A 47 -2.03 31.12 121.75
CA ASP A 47 -2.46 32.04 122.83
C ASP A 47 -1.81 33.44 122.88
N ASN A 48 -0.87 33.75 121.98
CA ASN A 48 -0.21 35.05 121.90
C ASN A 48 -0.36 35.73 120.54
N ASN A 49 -1.08 35.13 119.59
CA ASN A 49 -1.24 35.66 118.23
C ASN A 49 -2.72 35.68 117.77
N PRO A 50 -3.38 36.85 117.78
CA PRO A 50 -4.83 36.97 117.57
C PRO A 50 -5.31 36.75 116.12
N ILE A 51 -4.44 36.22 115.25
CA ILE A 51 -4.79 35.75 113.89
C ILE A 51 -4.73 34.23 113.77
N ASN A 52 -4.39 33.51 114.84
CA ASN A 52 -4.22 32.07 114.85
C ASN A 52 -5.28 31.40 115.73
N TYR A 53 -6.53 31.39 115.27
CA TYR A 53 -7.66 30.83 116.00
C TYR A 53 -8.50 29.88 115.15
N PRO A 54 -9.20 28.91 115.78
CA PRO A 54 -10.07 27.98 115.08
C PRO A 54 -11.03 28.65 114.10
N GLY A 55 -10.86 28.35 112.80
CA GLY A 55 -11.73 28.81 111.73
C GLY A 55 -11.43 30.20 111.15
N ASN A 56 -10.25 30.78 111.42
CA ASN A 56 -9.79 31.95 110.65
C ASN A 56 -9.54 31.61 109.16
N VAL A 57 -9.27 32.62 108.33
CA VAL A 57 -8.85 32.42 106.92
C VAL A 57 -7.33 32.28 106.87
N GLU A 58 -6.84 31.26 106.17
CA GLU A 58 -5.40 31.08 105.92
C GLU A 58 -4.84 32.21 105.06
N ILE A 59 -3.61 32.61 105.36
CA ILE A 59 -2.77 33.45 104.51
C ILE A 59 -1.42 32.75 104.36
N CYS A 60 -0.73 32.97 103.25
CA CYS A 60 0.60 32.38 103.01
C CYS A 60 1.67 32.98 103.93
N ASP A 61 1.62 32.66 105.23
CA ASP A 61 2.55 33.15 106.25
C ASP A 61 3.31 32.01 106.96
N GLY A 62 3.01 30.75 106.62
CA GLY A 62 3.66 29.58 107.15
C GLY A 62 3.17 29.19 108.56
N VAL A 63 2.02 29.72 108.98
CA VAL A 63 1.38 29.44 110.25
C VAL A 63 -0.05 28.93 109.99
N ASP A 64 -0.49 27.97 110.78
CA ASP A 64 -1.87 27.45 110.72
C ASP A 64 -2.81 28.48 111.38
N ASN A 65 -3.28 29.45 110.58
CA ASN A 65 -4.07 30.57 111.09
C ASN A 65 -5.46 30.11 111.58
N ASN A 66 -5.97 29.00 111.05
CA ASN A 66 -7.30 28.49 111.35
C ASN A 66 -7.30 27.30 112.32
N CYS A 67 -6.13 26.92 112.84
CA CYS A 67 -5.88 25.86 113.80
C CYS A 67 -6.46 24.48 113.39
N ASN A 68 -6.56 24.17 112.09
CA ASN A 68 -7.09 22.90 111.61
C ASN A 68 -6.04 21.78 111.51
N GLY A 69 -4.77 22.11 111.75
CA GLY A 69 -3.62 21.21 111.67
C GLY A 69 -2.91 21.19 110.32
N VAL A 70 -3.31 22.04 109.36
CA VAL A 70 -2.71 22.18 108.03
C VAL A 70 -2.33 23.63 107.80
N ILE A 71 -1.03 23.88 107.67
CA ILE A 71 -0.49 25.22 107.40
C ILE A 71 -0.83 25.62 105.95
N ASP A 72 -1.35 26.82 105.76
CA ASP A 72 -1.57 27.50 104.48
C ASP A 72 -2.52 26.75 103.50
N ASP A 73 -3.56 26.07 103.99
CA ASP A 73 -4.57 25.41 103.12
C ASP A 73 -5.63 26.40 102.62
N ASN A 74 -5.68 26.60 101.30
CA ASN A 74 -6.54 27.57 100.61
C ASN A 74 -6.38 29.04 101.09
N PRO A 75 -5.17 29.61 100.97
CA PRO A 75 -4.87 30.93 101.47
C PRO A 75 -5.41 32.04 100.57
N ALA A 76 -5.96 33.10 101.16
CA ALA A 76 -6.64 34.16 100.43
C ALA A 76 -5.73 34.99 99.50
N ASN A 77 -4.42 34.89 99.67
CA ASN A 77 -3.40 35.60 98.90
C ASN A 77 -2.53 34.68 98.03
N ALA A 78 -3.00 33.47 97.72
CA ALA A 78 -2.35 32.60 96.75
C ALA A 78 -2.34 33.22 95.34
N ILE A 79 -1.27 32.97 94.58
CA ILE A 79 -1.15 33.39 93.18
C ILE A 79 -1.64 32.25 92.29
N ALA A 80 -2.45 32.57 91.29
CA ALA A 80 -2.91 31.62 90.28
C ALA A 80 -1.84 31.42 89.20
N TRP A 81 -1.47 30.17 88.97
CA TRP A 81 -0.63 29.71 87.86
C TRP A 81 -1.45 28.77 86.98
N TYR A 82 -1.52 29.08 85.69
CA TYR A 82 -2.32 28.34 84.70
C TYR A 82 -1.44 27.32 84.00
N ALA A 83 -1.96 26.12 83.72
CA ALA A 83 -1.22 25.09 83.00
C ALA A 83 -0.78 25.61 81.63
N ASP A 84 0.46 25.32 81.27
CA ASP A 84 1.05 25.58 79.94
C ASP A 84 1.54 24.22 79.45
N VAL A 85 0.62 23.46 78.87
CA VAL A 85 0.80 22.03 78.53
C VAL A 85 1.60 21.87 77.24
N ASP A 86 1.42 22.77 76.27
CA ASP A 86 2.12 22.73 74.98
C ASP A 86 3.44 23.53 74.96
N GLY A 87 3.68 24.41 75.93
CA GLY A 87 4.93 25.14 76.12
C GLY A 87 5.04 26.45 75.35
N ASP A 88 3.93 27.06 74.93
CA ASP A 88 3.91 28.32 74.18
C ASP A 88 3.93 29.60 75.04
N LEU A 89 3.91 29.44 76.36
CA LEU A 89 3.90 30.48 77.40
C LEU A 89 2.56 31.19 77.63
N TYR A 90 1.48 30.70 77.04
CA TYR A 90 0.11 31.01 77.39
C TYR A 90 -0.44 29.89 78.28
N GLY A 91 -1.49 30.20 79.03
CA GLY A 91 -1.98 29.27 80.05
C GLY A 91 -3.48 29.02 79.97
N ASP A 92 -3.88 27.79 80.28
CA ASP A 92 -5.27 27.34 80.26
C ASP A 92 -6.13 28.06 81.31
N PRO A 93 -7.11 28.90 80.92
CA PRO A 93 -7.99 29.59 81.86
C PRO A 93 -8.83 28.68 82.75
N VAL A 94 -9.00 27.40 82.40
CA VAL A 94 -9.82 26.46 83.17
C VAL A 94 -9.03 25.61 84.17
N ASP A 95 -7.70 25.65 84.16
CA ASP A 95 -6.84 24.92 85.13
C ASP A 95 -5.91 25.84 85.96
N PRO A 96 -6.45 26.68 86.86
CA PRO A 96 -5.63 27.47 87.78
C PRO A 96 -5.15 26.64 88.98
N ASP A 97 -3.84 26.71 89.27
CA ASP A 97 -3.22 26.21 90.50
C ASP A 97 -2.86 27.38 91.43
N LEU A 98 -3.36 27.34 92.66
CA LEU A 98 -3.19 28.41 93.64
C LEU A 98 -2.06 28.06 94.59
N VAL A 99 -0.94 28.78 94.49
CA VAL A 99 0.26 28.52 95.30
C VAL A 99 0.70 29.72 96.13
N CYS A 100 1.35 29.41 97.26
CA CYS A 100 1.80 30.39 98.25
C CYS A 100 3.19 30.98 98.03
N HIS A 101 3.90 30.56 97.00
CA HIS A 101 5.25 31.03 96.73
C HIS A 101 5.36 31.62 95.33
N ASP A 102 6.21 32.63 95.21
CA ASP A 102 6.53 33.28 93.93
C ASP A 102 7.48 32.45 93.05
N GLU A 103 7.82 31.21 93.46
CA GLU A 103 8.65 30.32 92.65
C GLU A 103 7.84 29.78 91.47
N ALA A 104 8.46 29.78 90.28
CA ALA A 104 7.85 29.28 89.07
C ALA A 104 7.38 27.84 89.26
N VAL A 105 6.09 27.61 89.00
CA VAL A 105 5.52 26.26 88.97
C VAL A 105 5.87 25.66 87.61
N LEU A 106 6.47 24.46 87.62
CA LEU A 106 6.90 23.79 86.40
C LEU A 106 5.69 23.56 85.47
N ASN A 107 5.82 23.94 84.20
CA ASN A 107 4.79 23.85 83.15
C ASN A 107 3.52 24.68 83.46
N ARG A 108 3.68 25.86 84.05
CA ARG A 108 2.59 26.81 84.27
C ARG A 108 3.04 28.26 84.05
N VAL A 109 2.12 29.14 83.67
CA VAL A 109 2.34 30.57 83.46
C VAL A 109 1.34 31.45 84.24
N LEU A 110 1.54 32.77 84.22
CA LEU A 110 0.74 33.74 84.99
C LEU A 110 -0.48 34.29 84.24
N ASN A 111 -0.61 33.98 82.94
CA ASN A 111 -1.72 34.45 82.11
C ASN A 111 -2.66 33.29 81.79
N ASP A 112 -3.91 33.62 81.46
CA ASP A 112 -5.02 32.71 81.23
C ASP A 112 -5.60 32.87 79.81
N LEU A 113 -4.73 33.16 78.83
CA LEU A 113 -5.14 33.60 77.50
C LEU A 113 -5.09 32.51 76.42
N ASP A 114 -4.74 31.29 76.78
CA ASP A 114 -4.65 30.18 75.84
C ASP A 114 -6.06 29.65 75.49
N CYS A 115 -6.36 29.55 74.19
CA CYS A 115 -7.61 29.00 73.71
C CYS A 115 -7.53 27.49 73.37
N ASP A 116 -6.33 26.91 73.26
CA ASP A 116 -6.09 25.47 73.05
C ASP A 116 -4.72 25.03 73.61
N ASP A 117 -4.68 24.78 74.92
CA ASP A 117 -3.47 24.37 75.71
C ASP A 117 -2.83 23.03 75.26
N GLU A 118 -3.40 22.34 74.27
CA GLU A 118 -2.77 21.19 73.63
C GLU A 118 -2.00 21.55 72.33
N ASN A 119 -2.07 22.79 71.84
CA ASN A 119 -1.54 23.23 70.55
C ASN A 119 -0.83 24.60 70.58
N PRO A 120 0.52 24.61 70.46
CA PRO A 120 1.33 25.83 70.66
C PRO A 120 1.23 26.85 69.52
N ASP A 121 0.42 26.55 68.49
CA ASP A 121 0.12 27.44 67.37
C ASP A 121 -1.28 28.10 67.52
N ARG A 122 -1.88 28.05 68.71
CA ARG A 122 -3.23 28.57 69.01
C ARG A 122 -3.24 29.45 70.25
N ASN A 123 -2.60 30.60 70.10
CA ASN A 123 -2.41 31.55 71.18
C ASN A 123 -2.42 33.01 70.68
N PRO A 124 -2.62 33.98 71.59
CA PRO A 124 -2.68 35.38 71.24
C PRO A 124 -1.51 35.88 70.38
N GLY A 125 -1.83 36.33 69.17
CA GLY A 125 -0.91 36.97 68.24
C GLY A 125 -0.21 36.03 67.24
N MET A 126 -0.68 34.79 67.11
CA MET A 126 -0.37 33.94 65.95
C MET A 126 -1.07 34.46 64.67
N ASP A 127 -0.56 34.08 63.49
CA ASP A 127 -1.24 34.38 62.22
C ASP A 127 -2.28 33.27 61.95
N GLU A 128 -3.50 33.65 61.55
CA GLU A 128 -4.53 32.72 61.12
C GLU A 128 -4.07 31.88 59.92
N ILE A 129 -4.39 30.59 59.95
CA ILE A 129 -4.22 29.66 58.82
C ILE A 129 -5.57 29.01 58.52
N CYS A 130 -5.85 28.66 57.26
CA CYS A 130 -7.13 28.07 56.84
C CYS A 130 -7.33 26.62 57.34
N ASP A 131 -7.31 26.38 58.65
CA ASP A 131 -7.42 25.06 59.29
C ASP A 131 -8.76 24.85 60.02
N GLY A 132 -9.60 25.89 60.10
CA GLY A 132 -10.90 25.84 60.74
C GLY A 132 -10.87 26.02 62.26
N PHE A 133 -9.75 26.50 62.81
CA PHE A 133 -9.58 26.84 64.21
C PHE A 133 -9.19 28.31 64.38
N ASP A 134 -9.45 28.84 65.57
CA ASP A 134 -9.05 30.19 65.98
C ASP A 134 -7.59 30.10 66.45
N ASN A 135 -6.65 30.57 65.63
CA ASN A 135 -5.21 30.46 65.90
C ASN A 135 -4.71 31.62 66.76
N ASP A 136 -5.32 32.80 66.66
CA ASP A 136 -4.88 34.00 67.38
C ASP A 136 -5.71 34.30 68.66
N CYS A 137 -6.68 33.43 68.96
CA CYS A 137 -7.58 33.48 70.11
C CYS A 137 -8.43 34.75 70.20
N ASP A 138 -8.82 35.37 69.08
CA ASP A 138 -9.67 36.56 69.05
C ASP A 138 -11.19 36.29 68.96
N LEU A 139 -11.57 35.01 68.88
CA LEU A 139 -12.93 34.45 68.72
C LEU A 139 -13.48 34.49 67.29
N LEU A 140 -12.68 34.87 66.31
CA LEU A 140 -12.95 34.67 64.89
C LEU A 140 -12.15 33.45 64.42
N VAL A 141 -12.54 32.89 63.27
CA VAL A 141 -11.94 31.68 62.73
C VAL A 141 -11.70 31.95 61.25
N ASP A 142 -10.44 31.84 60.82
CA ASP A 142 -10.00 31.99 59.43
C ASP A 142 -10.39 33.35 58.78
N GLU A 143 -10.46 34.45 59.54
CA GLU A 143 -10.91 35.75 59.03
C GLU A 143 -9.84 36.54 58.28
N ASP A 144 -8.56 36.33 58.63
CA ASP A 144 -7.43 36.91 57.94
C ASP A 144 -6.92 35.93 56.88
N LEU A 145 -7.10 36.29 55.60
CA LEU A 145 -6.70 35.44 54.47
C LEU A 145 -5.17 35.25 54.46
N PRO A 146 -4.66 34.04 54.72
CA PRO A 146 -3.22 33.83 54.73
C PRO A 146 -2.64 33.89 53.30
N PRO A 147 -1.34 34.18 53.14
CA PRO A 147 -0.70 34.30 51.83
C PRO A 147 -0.79 33.07 50.93
N ASP A 148 -1.06 31.90 51.52
CA ASP A 148 -1.19 30.59 50.87
C ASP A 148 -2.64 30.08 50.79
N ALA A 149 -3.63 30.94 51.09
CA ALA A 149 -5.03 30.59 50.93
C ALA A 149 -5.35 30.06 49.51
N PRO A 150 -6.16 28.99 49.39
CA PRO A 150 -6.44 28.39 48.11
C PRO A 150 -7.21 29.33 47.18
N LYS A 151 -6.97 29.15 45.87
CA LYS A 151 -7.71 29.83 44.81
C LYS A 151 -8.86 28.97 44.36
N PHE A 152 -10.01 29.60 44.20
CA PHE A 152 -11.20 29.00 43.62
C PHE A 152 -11.61 29.78 42.37
N TYR A 153 -12.13 29.08 41.37
CA TYR A 153 -12.50 29.60 40.05
C TYR A 153 -14.00 29.40 39.85
N TYR A 154 -14.69 30.42 39.32
CA TYR A 154 -16.15 30.32 39.13
C TYR A 154 -16.46 29.28 38.05
N ASP A 155 -17.26 28.29 38.42
CA ASP A 155 -17.75 27.23 37.55
C ASP A 155 -19.14 27.64 37.03
N PHE A 156 -19.21 28.02 35.76
CA PHE A 156 -20.37 28.70 35.20
C PHE A 156 -21.41 27.73 34.61
N ASP A 157 -20.98 26.55 34.16
CA ASP A 157 -21.83 25.52 33.56
C ASP A 157 -21.96 24.25 34.41
N GLY A 158 -21.15 24.09 35.46
CA GLY A 158 -21.29 23.11 36.52
C GLY A 158 -20.55 21.79 36.27
N ASP A 159 -19.50 21.77 35.46
CA ASP A 159 -18.75 20.56 35.12
C ASP A 159 -17.59 20.22 36.08
N GLY A 160 -17.28 21.12 37.02
CA GLY A 160 -16.19 20.94 37.99
C GLY A 160 -14.88 21.65 37.63
N PHE A 161 -14.82 22.31 36.47
CA PHE A 161 -13.74 23.19 36.05
C PHE A 161 -14.25 24.64 36.04
N GLY A 162 -13.35 25.59 36.30
CA GLY A 162 -13.73 26.98 36.47
C GLY A 162 -12.85 27.94 35.70
N ASN A 163 -13.30 29.19 35.62
CA ASN A 163 -12.64 30.20 34.81
C ASN A 163 -11.40 30.81 35.48
N LYS A 164 -10.20 30.68 34.90
CA LYS A 164 -8.97 31.35 35.40
C LYS A 164 -9.08 32.87 35.54
N THR A 165 -9.94 33.50 34.73
CA THR A 165 -10.12 34.96 34.76
C THR A 165 -11.09 35.41 35.86
N THR A 166 -11.86 34.49 36.42
CA THR A 166 -12.82 34.74 37.51
C THR A 166 -12.42 33.95 38.75
N GLU A 167 -11.22 34.26 39.27
CA GLU A 167 -10.67 33.65 40.49
C GLU A 167 -11.00 34.44 41.76
N VAL A 168 -11.18 33.73 42.88
CA VAL A 168 -11.31 34.27 44.23
C VAL A 168 -10.40 33.49 45.17
N VAL A 169 -9.83 34.19 46.17
CA VAL A 169 -9.01 33.59 47.23
C VAL A 169 -9.88 33.53 48.48
N ALA A 170 -10.01 32.33 49.06
CA ALA A 170 -10.80 32.08 50.27
C ALA A 170 -10.29 30.83 50.99
N CYS A 171 -10.54 30.68 52.29
CA CYS A 171 -10.24 29.43 52.99
C CYS A 171 -11.20 28.29 52.62
N PHE A 172 -12.45 28.63 52.29
CA PHE A 172 -13.46 27.68 51.84
C PHE A 172 -14.05 28.12 50.50
N GLY A 173 -14.21 27.17 49.58
CA GLY A 173 -14.75 27.40 48.25
C GLY A 173 -16.14 28.06 48.29
N PRO A 174 -16.31 29.28 47.76
CA PRO A 174 -17.62 29.90 47.67
C PRO A 174 -18.56 29.06 46.81
N SER A 175 -19.86 29.10 47.10
CA SER A 175 -20.84 28.34 46.32
C SER A 175 -20.77 28.74 44.84
N GLY A 176 -20.57 27.74 43.97
CA GLY A 176 -20.40 27.93 42.52
C GLY A 176 -18.94 28.13 42.09
N TYR A 177 -17.95 27.87 42.95
CA TYR A 177 -16.54 27.86 42.57
C TYR A 177 -15.88 26.50 42.81
N VAL A 178 -14.83 26.21 42.06
CA VAL A 178 -14.05 24.96 42.06
C VAL A 178 -12.55 25.25 42.16
N GLU A 179 -11.75 24.28 42.59
CA GLU A 179 -10.28 24.47 42.73
C GLU A 179 -9.54 24.41 41.40
N ASN A 180 -10.10 23.74 40.40
CA ASN A 180 -9.47 23.59 39.09
C ASN A 180 -9.90 24.71 38.15
N GLY A 181 -8.96 25.53 37.70
CA GLY A 181 -9.23 26.64 36.78
C GLY A 181 -9.09 26.29 35.30
N ASP A 182 -8.89 25.03 34.93
CA ASP A 182 -8.45 24.66 33.58
C ASP A 182 -9.57 24.55 32.53
N ASP A 183 -10.75 25.13 32.78
CA ASP A 183 -11.85 25.16 31.82
C ASP A 183 -11.50 25.98 30.55
N CYS A 184 -11.67 25.37 29.38
CA CYS A 184 -11.47 26.07 28.09
C CYS A 184 -12.77 26.63 27.50
N ASN A 185 -13.93 26.27 28.04
CA ASN A 185 -15.23 26.76 27.61
C ASN A 185 -16.26 26.83 28.76
N ASP A 186 -16.21 27.94 29.49
CA ASP A 186 -17.06 28.23 30.67
C ASP A 186 -18.58 28.40 30.39
N ILE A 187 -19.10 27.88 29.29
CA ILE A 187 -20.55 27.87 29.01
C ILE A 187 -21.03 26.50 28.54
N ASN A 188 -20.13 25.54 28.36
CA ASN A 188 -20.45 24.21 27.86
C ASN A 188 -19.79 23.11 28.72
N ALA A 189 -20.58 22.55 29.63
CA ALA A 189 -20.17 21.50 30.57
C ALA A 189 -19.67 20.19 29.94
N ASP A 190 -19.74 20.04 28.61
CA ASP A 190 -19.17 18.89 27.88
C ASP A 190 -17.73 19.16 27.40
N VAL A 191 -17.20 20.39 27.57
CA VAL A 191 -15.90 20.85 27.04
C VAL A 191 -14.97 21.27 28.18
N HIS A 192 -14.19 20.32 28.68
CA HIS A 192 -13.27 20.50 29.79
C HIS A 192 -12.11 19.49 29.72
N PRO A 193 -10.96 19.71 30.39
CA PRO A 193 -9.76 18.89 30.26
C PRO A 193 -9.91 17.36 30.48
N ASP A 194 -10.90 16.95 31.26
CA ASP A 194 -11.21 15.54 31.54
C ASP A 194 -12.23 14.92 30.55
N ALA A 195 -12.77 15.70 29.61
CA ALA A 195 -13.69 15.22 28.61
C ALA A 195 -12.97 14.29 27.61
N LYS A 196 -13.77 13.52 26.87
CA LYS A 196 -13.29 12.73 25.73
C LYS A 196 -13.82 13.40 24.46
N GLU A 197 -12.92 13.63 23.51
CA GLU A 197 -13.24 14.24 22.23
C GLU A 197 -14.45 13.59 21.57
N ASN A 198 -15.38 14.39 21.05
CA ASN A 198 -16.62 13.92 20.46
C ASN A 198 -16.69 14.31 18.98
N CYS A 199 -16.57 13.31 18.11
CA CYS A 199 -16.52 13.49 16.66
C CYS A 199 -17.80 14.08 16.04
N ALA A 200 -18.91 14.15 16.81
CA ALA A 200 -20.13 14.81 16.38
C ALA A 200 -20.06 16.34 16.49
N THR A 201 -19.02 16.89 17.14
CA THR A 201 -18.82 18.33 17.31
C THR A 201 -17.50 18.77 16.67
N PRO A 202 -17.36 20.06 16.29
CA PRO A 202 -16.11 20.60 15.75
C PRO A 202 -15.22 21.23 16.84
N TRP A 203 -15.48 20.95 18.12
CA TRP A 203 -14.81 21.59 19.26
C TRP A 203 -13.78 20.63 19.85
N ASP A 204 -12.66 21.18 20.32
CA ASP A 204 -11.68 20.46 21.14
C ASP A 204 -12.27 20.29 22.54
N ASP A 205 -12.94 19.17 22.77
CA ASP A 205 -13.74 18.94 23.97
C ASP A 205 -12.85 18.76 25.20
N ASN A 206 -11.63 18.23 25.04
CA ASN A 206 -10.70 17.99 26.15
C ASN A 206 -9.60 19.05 26.32
N CYS A 207 -9.72 20.17 25.60
CA CYS A 207 -8.87 21.34 25.71
C CYS A 207 -7.37 21.06 25.45
N ASN A 208 -7.00 20.01 24.72
CA ASN A 208 -5.61 19.61 24.53
C ASN A 208 -4.98 20.18 23.23
N GLY A 209 -5.80 20.83 22.39
CA GLY A 209 -5.43 21.40 21.10
C GLY A 209 -5.58 20.45 19.90
N ASN A 210 -6.16 19.26 20.09
CA ASN A 210 -6.34 18.23 19.07
C ASN A 210 -7.81 17.77 19.00
N THR A 211 -8.47 17.99 17.87
CA THR A 211 -9.86 17.54 17.65
C THR A 211 -9.96 16.14 17.03
N ASN A 212 -8.86 15.38 17.01
CA ASN A 212 -8.78 14.06 16.41
C ASN A 212 -8.00 13.10 17.31
N ASP A 213 -8.40 13.03 18.57
CA ASP A 213 -7.75 12.15 19.54
C ASP A 213 -8.04 10.68 19.27
N GLN A 214 -7.09 9.82 19.63
CA GLN A 214 -7.30 8.39 19.65
C GLN A 214 -8.34 8.04 20.71
N ASP A 215 -9.20 7.08 20.39
CA ASP A 215 -10.32 6.68 21.21
C ASP A 215 -11.24 7.87 21.50
N SER A 216 -11.66 8.60 20.48
CA SER A 216 -12.72 9.62 20.59
C SER A 216 -14.12 8.99 20.76
N THR A 217 -15.15 9.77 21.05
CA THR A 217 -16.54 9.32 21.15
C THR A 217 -17.19 9.44 19.78
N GLY A 218 -17.73 8.34 19.28
CA GLY A 218 -18.32 8.29 17.93
C GLY A 218 -17.29 8.30 16.80
N CYS A 219 -16.04 7.92 17.09
CA CYS A 219 -15.00 7.75 16.10
C CYS A 219 -15.23 6.54 15.19
N THR A 220 -14.52 6.55 14.07
CA THR A 220 -14.36 5.42 13.16
C THR A 220 -13.04 4.72 13.47
N ASP A 221 -13.03 3.40 13.43
CA ASP A 221 -11.79 2.63 13.53
C ASP A 221 -11.03 2.78 12.21
N TYR A 222 -9.82 3.34 12.29
CA TYR A 222 -8.89 3.41 11.18
C TYR A 222 -7.72 2.45 11.43
N HIS A 223 -7.27 1.80 10.37
CA HIS A 223 -6.16 0.87 10.36
C HIS A 223 -4.93 1.56 9.77
N PHE A 224 -3.76 1.17 10.28
CA PHE A 224 -2.50 1.62 9.71
C PHE A 224 -2.37 1.04 8.29
N ASP A 225 -2.07 1.93 7.36
CA ASP A 225 -2.07 1.77 5.91
C ASP A 225 -0.77 2.43 5.42
N ALA A 226 0.26 1.61 5.18
CA ALA A 226 1.61 2.11 4.92
C ALA A 226 1.85 2.45 3.44
N ASP A 227 1.14 1.78 2.52
CA ASP A 227 1.28 1.93 1.08
C ASP A 227 0.18 2.80 0.43
N GLY A 228 -0.91 3.07 1.15
CA GLY A 228 -1.96 4.02 0.78
C GLY A 228 -3.07 3.42 -0.09
N ASP A 229 -3.26 2.11 -0.10
CA ASP A 229 -4.28 1.43 -0.92
C ASP A 229 -5.70 1.44 -0.28
N GLY A 230 -5.79 1.84 0.99
CA GLY A 230 -7.04 1.93 1.76
C GLY A 230 -7.43 0.65 2.52
N TYR A 231 -6.58 -0.37 2.49
CA TYR A 231 -6.57 -1.52 3.38
C TYR A 231 -5.44 -1.37 4.39
N GLY A 232 -5.55 -2.06 5.52
CA GLY A 232 -4.52 -2.03 6.54
C GLY A 232 -4.46 -3.34 7.29
N VAL A 233 -3.33 -3.61 7.93
CA VAL A 233 -3.15 -4.89 8.64
C VAL A 233 -3.89 -4.97 9.98
N ASN A 234 -4.45 -6.16 10.24
CA ASN A 234 -5.13 -6.48 11.49
C ASN A 234 -4.23 -6.26 12.75
N GLY A 235 -4.71 -5.44 13.68
CA GLY A 235 -4.12 -5.28 15.02
C GLY A 235 -3.21 -4.06 15.18
N ASN A 236 -3.18 -3.16 14.18
CA ASN A 236 -2.58 -1.84 14.29
C ASN A 236 -3.66 -0.77 14.04
N ASP A 237 -4.62 -0.70 14.96
CA ASP A 237 -5.87 0.05 14.80
C ASP A 237 -5.92 1.25 15.75
N GLY A 238 -6.59 2.33 15.34
CA GLY A 238 -6.92 3.46 16.20
C GLY A 238 -8.27 4.08 15.84
N CYS A 239 -9.06 4.41 16.86
CA CYS A 239 -10.38 5.02 16.66
C CYS A 239 -10.25 6.55 16.65
N PHE A 240 -10.45 7.17 15.49
CA PHE A 240 -10.30 8.62 15.27
C PHE A 240 -11.56 9.25 14.64
N CYS A 241 -11.70 10.56 14.77
CA CYS A 241 -12.82 11.30 14.15
C CYS A 241 -12.68 11.42 12.62
N GLN A 242 -11.45 11.36 12.11
CA GLN A 242 -11.11 11.33 10.70
C GLN A 242 -9.74 10.66 10.50
N ALA A 243 -9.49 10.17 9.28
CA ALA A 243 -8.21 9.59 8.88
C ALA A 243 -7.04 10.56 9.15
N TRP A 244 -5.91 10.02 9.62
CA TRP A 244 -4.74 10.83 9.95
C TRP A 244 -3.41 10.11 9.74
N GLY A 245 -2.54 10.71 8.92
CA GLY A 245 -1.25 10.11 8.58
C GLY A 245 -1.47 8.77 7.88
N SER A 246 -0.83 7.72 8.39
CA SER A 246 -1.01 6.34 7.92
C SER A 246 -2.21 5.63 8.54
N PHE A 247 -2.96 6.23 9.49
CA PHE A 247 -4.23 5.65 9.94
C PHE A 247 -5.35 6.13 9.01
N SER A 248 -5.43 5.52 7.83
CA SER A 248 -6.33 5.91 6.74
C SER A 248 -7.29 4.82 6.27
N ALA A 249 -6.96 3.54 6.46
CA ALA A 249 -7.79 2.44 6.00
C ALA A 249 -8.98 2.18 6.92
N GLU A 250 -10.14 1.86 6.35
CA GLU A 250 -11.33 1.40 7.10
C GLU A 250 -11.48 -0.14 7.08
N ASN A 251 -10.57 -0.84 6.39
CA ASN A 251 -10.56 -2.29 6.26
C ASN A 251 -9.28 -2.90 6.86
N THR A 252 -9.37 -4.14 7.37
CA THR A 252 -8.32 -4.85 8.12
C THR A 252 -7.63 -6.00 7.39
N ASP A 253 -8.07 -6.26 6.16
CA ASP A 253 -7.86 -7.54 5.51
C ASP A 253 -6.65 -7.54 4.57
N ASP A 254 -5.74 -6.59 4.75
CA ASP A 254 -4.44 -6.52 4.07
C ASP A 254 -3.51 -7.65 4.55
N CYS A 255 -2.88 -8.33 3.60
CA CYS A 255 -1.91 -9.39 3.86
C CYS A 255 -0.44 -8.94 3.73
N ASP A 256 -0.16 -7.82 3.06
CA ASP A 256 1.14 -7.13 3.02
C ASP A 256 1.01 -5.60 2.87
N ASP A 257 0.90 -4.92 4.02
CA ASP A 257 0.82 -3.45 4.22
C ASP A 257 1.94 -2.60 3.58
N THR A 258 2.88 -3.24 2.89
CA THR A 258 3.97 -2.57 2.18
C THR A 258 3.82 -2.61 0.65
N SER A 259 2.77 -3.26 0.16
CA SER A 259 2.48 -3.53 -1.23
C SER A 259 1.03 -3.18 -1.55
N ALA A 260 0.82 -2.06 -2.24
CA ALA A 260 -0.52 -1.54 -2.57
C ALA A 260 -1.39 -2.45 -3.46
N GLY A 261 -0.84 -3.55 -3.97
CA GLY A 261 -1.59 -4.59 -4.68
C GLY A 261 -2.03 -5.76 -3.79
N ALA A 262 -1.58 -5.83 -2.54
CA ALA A 262 -1.75 -6.98 -1.64
C ALA A 262 -2.95 -6.83 -0.70
N HIS A 263 -4.15 -6.77 -1.29
CA HIS A 263 -5.40 -6.58 -0.57
C HIS A 263 -6.52 -7.47 -1.12
N PRO A 264 -7.63 -7.70 -0.39
CA PRO A 264 -8.75 -8.46 -0.89
C PRO A 264 -9.30 -7.92 -2.22
N GLY A 265 -9.32 -8.77 -3.24
CA GLY A 265 -9.71 -8.39 -4.59
C GLY A 265 -8.66 -7.62 -5.38
N GLY A 266 -7.40 -7.59 -4.89
CA GLY A 266 -6.22 -7.26 -5.68
C GLY A 266 -6.07 -8.23 -6.85
N GLU A 267 -5.34 -7.80 -7.87
CA GLU A 267 -5.04 -8.63 -9.03
C GLU A 267 -3.85 -9.55 -8.71
N GLU A 268 -4.05 -10.85 -8.95
CA GLU A 268 -3.06 -11.88 -8.64
C GLU A 268 -1.99 -11.95 -9.73
N LEU A 269 -0.73 -11.76 -9.34
CA LEU A 269 0.42 -12.12 -10.18
C LEU A 269 0.82 -13.54 -9.80
N CYS A 270 0.42 -14.49 -10.64
CA CYS A 270 0.61 -15.89 -10.32
C CYS A 270 2.09 -16.26 -10.18
N GLY A 271 2.41 -17.12 -9.22
CA GLY A 271 3.71 -17.78 -9.09
C GLY A 271 4.86 -16.91 -8.59
N ASP A 272 4.62 -15.63 -8.27
CA ASP A 272 5.63 -14.70 -7.77
C ASP A 272 5.93 -14.91 -6.26
N GLY A 273 5.12 -15.75 -5.60
CA GLY A 273 5.20 -16.09 -4.19
C GLY A 273 4.54 -15.08 -3.24
N VAL A 274 3.81 -14.10 -3.76
CA VAL A 274 2.99 -13.12 -3.06
C VAL A 274 1.51 -13.48 -3.27
N ASP A 275 0.69 -13.26 -2.25
CA ASP A 275 -0.77 -13.53 -2.25
C ASP A 275 -1.43 -12.15 -2.37
N GLN A 276 -1.57 -11.61 -3.58
CA GLN A 276 -2.02 -10.24 -3.80
C GLN A 276 -3.51 -10.05 -3.47
N ASP A 277 -4.34 -11.06 -3.67
CA ASP A 277 -5.78 -11.00 -3.35
C ASP A 277 -6.10 -11.42 -1.91
N CYS A 278 -5.08 -11.74 -1.12
CA CYS A 278 -5.17 -12.24 0.24
C CYS A 278 -6.12 -13.45 0.42
N SER A 279 -6.28 -14.28 -0.62
CA SER A 279 -7.10 -15.51 -0.57
C SER A 279 -6.44 -16.62 0.23
N GLY A 280 -5.17 -16.44 0.61
CA GLY A 280 -4.37 -17.33 1.45
C GLY A 280 -3.43 -18.22 0.66
N ALA A 281 -3.24 -17.94 -0.64
CA ALA A 281 -2.27 -18.58 -1.50
C ALA A 281 -2.09 -17.76 -2.78
N ASP A 282 -0.84 -17.50 -3.12
CA ASP A 282 -0.39 -17.12 -4.47
C ASP A 282 -1.05 -18.03 -5.54
N ALA A 283 -1.66 -17.40 -6.53
CA ALA A 283 -2.27 -18.08 -7.66
C ALA A 283 -1.22 -18.89 -8.44
N GLU A 284 -1.58 -20.12 -8.81
CA GLU A 284 -0.70 -20.92 -9.67
C GLU A 284 -0.90 -20.49 -11.13
N CYS A 285 0.18 -20.14 -11.84
CA CYS A 285 0.07 -19.72 -13.24
C CYS A 285 -0.58 -20.77 -14.14
N GLU A 286 -1.46 -20.32 -15.05
CA GLU A 286 -2.13 -21.22 -15.97
C GLU A 286 -1.15 -21.63 -17.09
N ILE A 287 -0.63 -22.84 -16.97
CA ILE A 287 0.17 -23.47 -18.02
C ILE A 287 -0.74 -24.28 -18.94
N ILE A 288 -0.89 -23.82 -20.18
CA ILE A 288 -1.64 -24.48 -21.22
C ILE A 288 -0.69 -25.29 -22.10
N GLU A 289 -0.75 -26.61 -21.99
CA GLU A 289 -0.08 -27.51 -22.92
C GLU A 289 -0.79 -27.47 -24.29
N LEU A 290 -0.05 -27.22 -25.38
CA LEU A 290 -0.61 -27.14 -26.75
C LEU A 290 -1.31 -28.44 -27.22
N ALA A 291 -1.17 -29.56 -26.50
CA ALA A 291 -1.97 -30.77 -26.69
C ALA A 291 -3.47 -30.52 -26.47
N ASN A 292 -3.81 -29.52 -25.67
CA ASN A 292 -5.17 -29.14 -25.32
C ASN A 292 -5.67 -27.93 -26.11
N ALA A 293 -4.92 -27.45 -27.12
CA ALA A 293 -5.35 -26.35 -27.96
C ALA A 293 -6.71 -26.65 -28.62
N ASP A 294 -7.60 -25.64 -28.64
CA ASP A 294 -8.93 -25.77 -29.23
C ASP A 294 -8.85 -26.08 -30.73
N HIS A 295 -7.89 -25.47 -31.41
CA HIS A 295 -7.61 -25.64 -32.82
C HIS A 295 -6.13 -25.94 -33.07
N LYS A 296 -5.87 -26.90 -33.96
CA LYS A 296 -4.53 -27.30 -34.37
C LYS A 296 -4.41 -27.37 -35.89
N PHE A 297 -3.55 -26.53 -36.45
CA PHE A 297 -3.17 -26.57 -37.85
C PHE A 297 -1.95 -27.47 -38.06
N VAL A 298 -2.00 -28.34 -39.06
CA VAL A 298 -0.93 -29.30 -39.37
C VAL A 298 -0.51 -29.10 -40.82
N GLY A 299 0.79 -28.86 -41.04
CA GLY A 299 1.36 -28.77 -42.37
C GLY A 299 1.07 -29.99 -43.25
N GLU A 300 0.91 -29.75 -44.56
CA GLU A 300 0.64 -30.76 -45.58
C GLU A 300 1.76 -31.83 -45.64
N GLY A 301 3.00 -31.46 -45.30
CA GLY A 301 4.17 -32.29 -45.49
C GLY A 301 5.18 -32.25 -44.34
N SER A 302 5.98 -33.31 -44.19
CA SER A 302 7.12 -33.25 -43.28
C SER A 302 8.14 -32.22 -43.79
N GLN A 303 8.61 -31.33 -42.91
CA GLN A 303 9.64 -30.30 -43.22
C GLN A 303 9.15 -29.24 -44.22
N ASP A 304 7.85 -29.05 -44.32
CA ASP A 304 7.28 -27.90 -45.04
C ASP A 304 7.46 -26.57 -44.26
N ASN A 305 7.76 -26.67 -42.97
CA ASN A 305 7.86 -25.54 -42.05
C ASN A 305 6.57 -24.72 -42.04
N ALA A 306 5.41 -25.36 -42.16
CA ALA A 306 4.14 -24.70 -41.93
C ALA A 306 4.12 -24.06 -40.53
N GLY A 307 3.69 -22.80 -40.46
CA GLY A 307 3.77 -21.97 -39.24
C GLY A 307 5.13 -21.31 -39.04
N ALA A 308 5.98 -21.23 -40.07
CA ALA A 308 7.20 -20.42 -40.02
C ALA A 308 6.91 -18.92 -39.81
N SER A 309 5.77 -18.46 -40.33
CA SER A 309 5.16 -17.16 -40.10
C SER A 309 3.65 -17.36 -40.11
N VAL A 310 2.96 -16.67 -39.21
CA VAL A 310 1.50 -16.63 -39.07
C VAL A 310 1.11 -15.19 -38.81
N ALA A 311 -0.03 -14.77 -39.34
CA ALA A 311 -0.56 -13.43 -39.12
C ALA A 311 -2.08 -13.44 -39.19
N ASP A 312 -2.70 -12.40 -38.64
CA ASP A 312 -4.06 -12.03 -39.02
C ASP A 312 -4.06 -11.66 -40.52
N ALA A 313 -4.98 -12.24 -41.27
CA ALA A 313 -5.18 -11.93 -42.67
C ALA A 313 -6.21 -10.82 -42.89
N GLY A 314 -6.97 -10.45 -41.85
CA GLY A 314 -8.20 -9.67 -41.99
C GLY A 314 -9.36 -10.50 -42.54
N ASP A 315 -10.50 -9.87 -42.79
CA ASP A 315 -11.67 -10.48 -43.44
C ASP A 315 -11.47 -10.56 -44.97
N VAL A 316 -10.67 -11.54 -45.40
CA VAL A 316 -10.31 -11.70 -46.82
C VAL A 316 -11.44 -12.33 -47.65
N ASN A 317 -12.56 -12.69 -47.03
CA ASN A 317 -13.70 -13.33 -47.67
C ASN A 317 -15.00 -12.51 -47.62
N GLY A 318 -15.02 -11.42 -46.85
CA GLY A 318 -16.10 -10.46 -46.73
C GLY A 318 -17.28 -10.94 -45.88
N ASP A 319 -17.06 -11.82 -44.89
CA ASP A 319 -18.11 -12.31 -43.98
C ASP A 319 -18.19 -11.58 -42.62
N GLY A 320 -17.28 -10.63 -42.41
CA GLY A 320 -17.15 -9.79 -41.23
C GLY A 320 -16.36 -10.43 -40.09
N ILE A 321 -15.61 -11.50 -40.34
CA ILE A 321 -14.77 -12.18 -39.35
C ILE A 321 -13.35 -12.26 -39.90
N SER A 322 -12.36 -11.86 -39.09
CA SER A 322 -10.95 -11.96 -39.50
C SER A 322 -10.52 -13.42 -39.70
N ASP A 323 -9.68 -13.61 -40.71
CA ASP A 323 -9.16 -14.89 -41.17
C ASP A 323 -7.67 -15.04 -40.81
N ILE A 324 -7.11 -16.25 -40.95
CA ILE A 324 -5.72 -16.55 -40.57
C ILE A 324 -4.91 -16.88 -41.81
N ILE A 325 -3.73 -16.27 -41.98
CA ILE A 325 -2.75 -16.67 -42.98
C ILE A 325 -1.56 -17.43 -42.34
N ILE A 326 -1.20 -18.57 -42.93
CA ILE A 326 -0.14 -19.46 -42.44
C ILE A 326 0.88 -19.72 -43.55
N GLY A 327 2.12 -19.33 -43.34
CA GLY A 327 3.23 -19.57 -44.25
C GLY A 327 3.87 -20.95 -44.10
N ALA A 328 4.20 -21.59 -45.23
CA ALA A 328 4.96 -22.83 -45.32
C ALA A 328 6.04 -22.70 -46.42
N PRO A 329 7.21 -22.09 -46.11
CA PRO A 329 8.24 -21.75 -47.09
C PRO A 329 8.85 -22.96 -47.80
N HIS A 330 8.57 -24.16 -47.32
CA HIS A 330 8.95 -25.40 -47.96
C HIS A 330 7.68 -26.23 -48.18
N ASN A 331 7.60 -27.02 -49.25
CA ASN A 331 6.47 -27.93 -49.47
C ASN A 331 6.94 -29.31 -49.97
N ALA A 332 8.23 -29.61 -49.76
CA ALA A 332 8.87 -30.82 -50.23
C ALA A 332 9.60 -31.56 -49.11
N SER A 333 9.54 -32.89 -49.16
CA SER A 333 10.25 -33.85 -48.28
C SER A 333 11.80 -33.81 -48.34
N SER A 334 12.39 -32.73 -48.86
CA SER A 334 13.82 -32.49 -48.87
C SER A 334 14.15 -30.99 -48.71
N TRP A 335 14.84 -30.68 -47.61
CA TRP A 335 15.52 -29.47 -47.11
C TRP A 335 15.91 -28.27 -48.01
N SER A 336 15.51 -28.14 -49.28
CA SER A 336 15.93 -26.98 -50.10
C SER A 336 15.20 -26.75 -51.44
N SER A 337 14.12 -27.48 -51.78
CA SER A 337 13.67 -27.49 -53.18
C SER A 337 12.17 -27.36 -53.42
N GLY A 338 11.37 -26.96 -52.44
CA GLY A 338 9.97 -26.61 -52.68
C GLY A 338 9.81 -25.15 -53.08
N PRO A 339 8.82 -24.76 -53.90
CA PRO A 339 8.49 -23.35 -54.11
C PRO A 339 7.93 -22.64 -52.86
N GLY A 340 7.44 -23.40 -51.88
CA GLY A 340 6.74 -22.87 -50.70
C GLY A 340 5.26 -22.58 -51.03
N ASP A 341 4.44 -22.51 -49.99
CA ASP A 341 3.00 -22.26 -50.07
C ASP A 341 2.57 -21.38 -48.87
N ALA A 342 1.43 -20.71 -48.99
CA ALA A 342 0.72 -20.09 -47.87
C ALA A 342 -0.75 -20.55 -47.87
N TYR A 343 -1.38 -20.56 -46.70
CA TYR A 343 -2.72 -21.09 -46.50
C TYR A 343 -3.59 -20.08 -45.77
N ILE A 344 -4.81 -19.85 -46.25
CA ILE A 344 -5.83 -19.09 -45.54
C ILE A 344 -6.79 -20.08 -44.88
N VAL A 345 -7.10 -19.82 -43.61
CA VAL A 345 -8.14 -20.51 -42.85
C VAL A 345 -9.17 -19.47 -42.45
N PHE A 346 -10.42 -19.67 -42.86
CA PHE A 346 -11.48 -18.71 -42.55
C PHE A 346 -11.90 -18.77 -41.09
N GLY A 347 -12.17 -17.60 -40.51
CA GLY A 347 -12.66 -17.42 -39.15
C GLY A 347 -14.17 -17.69 -39.02
N PRO A 348 -14.65 -18.30 -37.93
CA PRO A 348 -13.89 -19.10 -36.96
C PRO A 348 -13.54 -20.50 -37.54
N PRO A 349 -12.36 -21.06 -37.20
CA PRO A 349 -12.00 -22.39 -37.64
C PRO A 349 -13.03 -23.44 -37.21
N THR A 350 -13.50 -24.28 -38.14
CA THR A 350 -14.58 -25.24 -37.84
C THR A 350 -14.12 -26.57 -37.27
N SER A 351 -12.82 -26.88 -37.40
CA SER A 351 -12.23 -28.17 -37.03
C SER A 351 -11.21 -28.01 -35.91
N ALA A 352 -11.30 -28.84 -34.88
CA ALA A 352 -10.31 -28.86 -33.79
C ALA A 352 -8.90 -29.25 -34.27
N SER A 353 -8.79 -29.99 -35.38
CA SER A 353 -7.52 -30.18 -36.07
C SER A 353 -7.73 -30.16 -37.59
N LEU A 354 -6.98 -29.30 -38.27
CA LEU A 354 -7.04 -29.08 -39.71
C LEU A 354 -5.68 -29.39 -40.32
N ASP A 355 -5.68 -30.28 -41.32
CA ASP A 355 -4.55 -30.47 -42.23
C ASP A 355 -4.60 -29.36 -43.29
N LEU A 356 -3.53 -28.59 -43.45
CA LEU A 356 -3.50 -27.42 -44.32
C LEU A 356 -3.69 -27.76 -45.81
N SER A 357 -3.54 -29.02 -46.21
CA SER A 357 -3.98 -29.47 -47.55
C SER A 357 -5.49 -29.34 -47.79
N LEU A 358 -6.26 -29.10 -46.73
CA LEU A 358 -7.70 -28.87 -46.73
C LEU A 358 -8.08 -27.46 -46.24
N ALA A 359 -7.12 -26.53 -46.17
CA ALA A 359 -7.40 -25.13 -45.87
C ALA A 359 -8.37 -24.52 -46.91
N ASP A 360 -9.02 -23.42 -46.54
CA ASP A 360 -10.05 -22.80 -47.39
C ASP A 360 -9.46 -22.25 -48.69
N ILE A 361 -8.27 -21.65 -48.61
CA ILE A 361 -7.50 -21.16 -49.76
C ILE A 361 -6.04 -21.60 -49.66
N LYS A 362 -5.51 -22.16 -50.74
CA LYS A 362 -4.07 -22.38 -50.91
C LYS A 362 -3.47 -21.37 -51.90
N LEU A 363 -2.46 -20.64 -51.43
CA LEU A 363 -1.61 -19.76 -52.23
C LEU A 363 -0.33 -20.51 -52.59
N THR A 364 -0.18 -20.87 -53.87
CA THR A 364 0.84 -21.83 -54.31
C THR A 364 2.04 -21.14 -54.95
N GLY A 365 3.25 -21.43 -54.47
CA GLY A 365 4.50 -20.95 -55.05
C GLY A 365 4.79 -21.55 -56.43
N VAL A 366 5.72 -20.93 -57.17
CA VAL A 366 5.97 -21.28 -58.59
C VAL A 366 7.25 -22.09 -58.77
N ASP A 367 8.40 -21.52 -58.43
CA ASP A 367 9.71 -22.12 -58.72
C ASP A 367 10.38 -22.66 -57.46
N ASN A 368 11.04 -23.81 -57.58
CA ASN A 368 11.75 -24.44 -56.46
C ASN A 368 12.79 -23.50 -55.86
N GLY A 369 12.70 -23.27 -54.55
CA GLY A 369 13.62 -22.37 -53.84
C GLY A 369 13.15 -20.92 -53.78
N ASP A 370 11.95 -20.60 -54.24
CA ASP A 370 11.34 -19.27 -54.08
C ASP A 370 11.03 -18.96 -52.60
N TRP A 371 10.75 -19.98 -51.79
CA TRP A 371 10.40 -19.89 -50.37
C TRP A 371 9.16 -19.02 -50.11
N LEU A 372 8.13 -19.16 -50.94
CA LEU A 372 6.86 -18.47 -50.72
C LEU A 372 6.27 -18.82 -49.34
N GLY A 373 5.83 -17.82 -48.59
CA GLY A 373 5.32 -18.00 -47.23
C GLY A 373 6.42 -18.01 -46.18
N ALA A 374 7.62 -17.52 -46.51
CA ALA A 374 8.67 -17.27 -45.52
C ALA A 374 8.26 -16.18 -44.51
N TRP A 375 7.47 -15.21 -44.98
CA TRP A 375 6.77 -14.21 -44.16
C TRP A 375 5.41 -13.95 -44.78
N VAL A 376 4.38 -13.81 -43.96
CA VAL A 376 3.00 -13.54 -44.37
C VAL A 376 2.42 -12.43 -43.49
N SER A 377 1.51 -11.65 -44.05
CA SER A 377 0.76 -10.62 -43.31
C SER A 377 -0.54 -10.28 -44.06
N GLY A 378 -1.58 -9.87 -43.33
CA GLY A 378 -2.67 -9.08 -43.91
C GLY A 378 -2.13 -7.74 -44.40
N ALA A 379 -2.55 -7.31 -45.58
CA ALA A 379 -2.18 -6.02 -46.13
C ALA A 379 -3.25 -4.93 -45.82
N GLY A 380 -4.37 -5.32 -45.21
CA GLY A 380 -5.55 -4.46 -45.06
C GLY A 380 -6.30 -4.29 -46.39
N ASP A 381 -7.24 -3.36 -46.46
CA ASP A 381 -7.95 -3.03 -47.70
C ASP A 381 -7.12 -2.07 -48.56
N VAL A 382 -6.18 -2.65 -49.32
CA VAL A 382 -5.26 -1.90 -50.17
C VAL A 382 -5.98 -1.29 -51.37
N ASN A 383 -7.18 -1.75 -51.71
CA ASN A 383 -7.86 -1.38 -52.96
C ASN A 383 -9.15 -0.57 -52.77
N GLY A 384 -9.59 -0.38 -51.53
CA GLY A 384 -10.74 0.41 -51.13
C GLY A 384 -12.08 -0.26 -51.45
N ASP A 385 -12.14 -1.60 -51.37
CA ASP A 385 -13.37 -2.38 -51.59
C ASP A 385 -14.02 -2.97 -50.33
N ASP A 386 -13.56 -2.53 -49.15
CA ASP A 386 -13.96 -2.94 -47.80
C ASP A 386 -13.70 -4.44 -47.52
N ILE A 387 -12.74 -5.06 -48.22
CA ILE A 387 -12.33 -6.45 -48.04
C ILE A 387 -10.82 -6.48 -47.86
N ASP A 388 -10.35 -7.22 -46.85
CA ASP A 388 -8.92 -7.25 -46.56
C ASP A 388 -8.14 -8.07 -47.61
N ASP A 389 -6.94 -7.59 -47.90
CA ASP A 389 -5.99 -8.17 -48.85
C ASP A 389 -4.82 -8.83 -48.11
N VAL A 390 -4.02 -9.65 -48.80
CA VAL A 390 -2.85 -10.32 -48.19
C VAL A 390 -1.57 -10.13 -48.98
N ILE A 391 -0.45 -10.02 -48.25
CA ILE A 391 0.89 -9.90 -48.81
C ILE A 391 1.76 -11.08 -48.36
N ILE A 392 2.45 -11.70 -49.32
CA ILE A 392 3.24 -12.92 -49.09
C ILE A 392 4.67 -12.74 -49.58
N GLY A 393 5.62 -12.95 -48.68
CA GLY A 393 7.05 -12.92 -48.95
C GLY A 393 7.61 -14.21 -49.56
N ALA A 394 8.53 -14.06 -50.52
CA ALA A 394 9.26 -15.14 -51.19
C ALA A 394 10.73 -14.72 -51.43
N PRO A 395 11.55 -14.64 -50.38
CA PRO A 395 12.90 -14.07 -50.44
C PRO A 395 13.89 -14.90 -51.26
N GLY A 396 13.55 -16.15 -51.61
CA GLY A 396 14.39 -17.02 -52.42
C GLY A 396 14.26 -16.82 -53.95
N VAL A 397 13.26 -16.03 -54.39
CA VAL A 397 12.96 -15.82 -55.82
C VAL A 397 14.19 -15.36 -56.59
N SER A 398 14.47 -16.06 -57.70
CA SER A 398 15.68 -15.87 -58.52
C SER A 398 15.38 -15.49 -59.98
N LYS A 399 14.32 -14.69 -60.21
CA LYS A 399 13.83 -14.34 -61.56
C LYS A 399 14.55 -13.13 -62.17
N THR A 400 14.84 -12.10 -61.38
CA THR A 400 15.54 -10.87 -61.81
C THR A 400 17.06 -11.03 -61.65
N PHE A 401 17.50 -11.49 -60.47
CA PHE A 401 18.88 -11.87 -60.12
C PHE A 401 18.85 -13.06 -59.14
N ASP A 402 19.98 -13.74 -58.93
CA ASP A 402 20.05 -14.88 -58.00
C ASP A 402 19.64 -14.43 -56.58
N SER A 403 18.60 -15.05 -56.02
CA SER A 403 18.02 -14.74 -54.69
C SER A 403 17.71 -13.25 -54.49
N ALA A 404 17.20 -12.58 -55.52
CA ALA A 404 16.75 -11.20 -55.39
C ALA A 404 15.50 -11.08 -54.48
N GLY A 405 14.71 -12.14 -54.39
CA GLY A 405 13.47 -12.17 -53.61
C GLY A 405 12.30 -11.47 -54.31
N ALA A 406 11.10 -11.68 -53.77
CA ALA A 406 9.89 -10.99 -54.18
C ALA A 406 8.83 -11.00 -53.06
N ALA A 407 7.85 -10.11 -53.16
CA ALA A 407 6.58 -10.19 -52.45
C ALA A 407 5.40 -10.20 -53.44
N TYR A 408 4.30 -10.82 -53.04
CA TYR A 408 3.10 -10.99 -53.87
C TYR A 408 1.86 -10.51 -53.11
N LEU A 409 1.17 -9.51 -53.65
CA LEU A 409 -0.12 -9.03 -53.15
C LEU A 409 -1.24 -9.80 -53.85
N VAL A 410 -2.18 -10.33 -53.07
CA VAL A 410 -3.38 -11.00 -53.55
C VAL A 410 -4.57 -10.27 -52.96
N LEU A 411 -5.43 -9.73 -53.84
CA LEU A 411 -6.58 -8.96 -53.40
C LEU A 411 -7.76 -9.88 -53.04
N GLY A 412 -8.53 -9.48 -52.03
CA GLY A 412 -9.81 -10.08 -51.69
C GLY A 412 -10.90 -9.81 -52.75
N PRO A 413 -12.07 -10.46 -52.67
CA PRO A 413 -12.36 -11.61 -51.82
C PRO A 413 -11.71 -12.90 -52.34
N LEU A 414 -11.14 -13.70 -51.44
CA LEU A 414 -10.52 -14.98 -51.76
C LEU A 414 -11.57 -16.10 -51.79
N GLU A 415 -11.87 -16.64 -52.97
CA GLU A 415 -12.90 -17.69 -53.14
C GLU A 415 -12.37 -19.07 -53.55
N LYS A 416 -11.08 -19.17 -53.90
CA LYS A 416 -10.44 -20.39 -54.42
C LYS A 416 -8.92 -20.31 -54.30
N ASP A 417 -8.26 -21.46 -54.41
CA ASP A 417 -6.80 -21.55 -54.56
C ASP A 417 -6.26 -20.68 -55.70
N ILE A 418 -5.12 -20.03 -55.44
CA ILE A 418 -4.43 -19.13 -56.35
C ILE A 418 -2.96 -19.55 -56.46
N SER A 419 -2.40 -19.55 -57.67
CA SER A 419 -0.95 -19.58 -57.82
C SER A 419 -0.44 -18.16 -57.78
N VAL A 420 0.64 -17.87 -57.03
CA VAL A 420 1.20 -16.52 -56.95
C VAL A 420 1.78 -16.00 -58.26
N ALA A 421 1.84 -16.83 -59.30
CA ALA A 421 2.08 -16.36 -60.67
C ALA A 421 0.95 -15.47 -61.22
N ASP A 422 -0.26 -15.66 -60.70
CA ASP A 422 -1.50 -14.97 -61.07
C ASP A 422 -1.93 -13.97 -59.97
N ALA A 423 -1.04 -13.62 -59.04
CA ALA A 423 -1.28 -12.60 -58.03
C ALA A 423 -1.49 -11.21 -58.67
N ASP A 424 -2.20 -10.32 -57.98
CA ASP A 424 -2.60 -9.02 -58.51
C ASP A 424 -1.41 -8.07 -58.68
N ALA A 425 -0.42 -8.15 -57.78
CA ALA A 425 0.83 -7.41 -57.90
C ALA A 425 2.05 -8.20 -57.40
N HIS A 426 3.16 -8.02 -58.11
CA HIS A 426 4.46 -8.60 -57.78
C HIS A 426 5.48 -7.49 -57.50
N PHE A 427 6.16 -7.56 -56.37
CA PHE A 427 7.19 -6.61 -55.95
C PHE A 427 8.54 -7.32 -55.95
N MET A 428 9.35 -7.07 -56.98
CA MET A 428 10.56 -7.85 -57.22
C MET A 428 11.82 -7.13 -56.70
N GLY A 429 12.67 -7.86 -56.00
CA GLY A 429 14.02 -7.41 -55.68
C GLY A 429 14.92 -7.35 -56.92
N GLU A 430 16.03 -6.64 -56.80
CA GLU A 430 16.81 -6.22 -57.98
C GLU A 430 18.31 -6.40 -57.86
N TRP A 431 18.75 -7.01 -56.76
CA TRP A 431 20.16 -7.29 -56.52
C TRP A 431 20.34 -8.77 -56.22
N THR A 432 21.54 -9.28 -56.50
CA THR A 432 21.90 -10.62 -56.08
C THR A 432 21.83 -10.70 -54.56
N SER A 433 21.06 -11.65 -54.03
CA SER A 433 20.90 -11.86 -52.59
C SER A 433 20.25 -10.69 -51.84
N ASP A 434 19.42 -9.88 -52.50
CA ASP A 434 18.69 -8.76 -51.88
C ASP A 434 17.71 -9.24 -50.79
N GLY A 435 17.10 -10.40 -51.03
CA GLY A 435 16.14 -11.02 -50.11
C GLY A 435 14.83 -10.25 -49.99
N ALA A 436 14.36 -9.61 -51.06
CA ALA A 436 13.08 -8.89 -51.06
C ALA A 436 11.91 -9.78 -50.61
N GLY A 437 11.01 -9.23 -49.79
CA GLY A 437 9.93 -9.98 -49.17
C GLY A 437 10.41 -10.91 -48.07
N SER A 438 11.53 -10.54 -47.40
CA SER A 438 12.00 -11.21 -46.19
C SER A 438 11.14 -10.88 -44.98
N VAL A 439 10.62 -9.66 -44.94
CA VAL A 439 9.51 -9.23 -44.10
C VAL A 439 8.49 -8.51 -44.99
N VAL A 440 7.22 -8.73 -44.69
CA VAL A 440 6.07 -8.00 -45.24
C VAL A 440 5.12 -7.72 -44.09
N ALA A 441 4.52 -6.53 -44.06
CA ALA A 441 3.56 -6.15 -43.03
C ALA A 441 2.57 -5.13 -43.60
N GLY A 442 1.28 -5.28 -43.30
CA GLY A 442 0.31 -4.19 -43.41
C GLY A 442 0.65 -3.11 -42.37
N VAL A 443 0.47 -1.84 -42.75
CA VAL A 443 0.79 -0.71 -41.87
C VAL A 443 -0.38 0.25 -41.71
N GLY A 444 -1.55 -0.08 -42.26
CA GLY A 444 -2.72 0.80 -42.31
C GLY A 444 -2.54 1.95 -43.30
N ASP A 445 -3.49 2.87 -43.32
CA ASP A 445 -3.49 4.07 -44.16
C ASP A 445 -2.49 5.13 -43.64
N ILE A 446 -1.22 5.03 -44.04
CA ILE A 446 -0.14 5.90 -43.54
C ILE A 446 -0.15 7.30 -44.17
N ASP A 447 -0.93 7.50 -45.25
CA ASP A 447 -0.97 8.76 -46.00
C ASP A 447 -2.36 9.44 -46.06
N ASP A 448 -3.34 8.92 -45.30
CA ASP A 448 -4.73 9.40 -45.16
C ASP A 448 -5.45 9.48 -46.52
N ASP A 449 -5.23 8.47 -47.37
CA ASP A 449 -5.88 8.37 -48.68
C ASP A 449 -7.13 7.47 -48.69
N GLY A 450 -7.36 6.77 -47.58
CA GLY A 450 -8.48 5.89 -47.31
C GLY A 450 -8.29 4.44 -47.76
N MET A 451 -7.07 4.05 -48.13
CA MET A 451 -6.69 2.67 -48.45
C MET A 451 -5.51 2.27 -47.57
N ASP A 452 -5.43 0.98 -47.24
CA ASP A 452 -4.33 0.49 -46.42
C ASP A 452 -3.04 0.35 -47.23
N ASP A 453 -1.93 0.65 -46.55
CA ASP A 453 -0.59 0.54 -47.08
C ASP A 453 0.15 -0.64 -46.48
N PHE A 454 1.27 -1.01 -47.11
CA PHE A 454 2.09 -2.10 -46.63
C PHE A 454 3.56 -1.89 -46.94
N ILE A 455 4.40 -2.61 -46.21
CA ILE A 455 5.85 -2.59 -46.38
C ILE A 455 6.38 -3.89 -46.96
N VAL A 456 7.45 -3.77 -47.74
CA VAL A 456 8.26 -4.91 -48.20
C VAL A 456 9.72 -4.62 -47.86
N THR A 457 10.38 -5.54 -47.17
CA THR A 457 11.79 -5.34 -46.78
C THR A 457 12.76 -6.15 -47.65
N SER A 458 13.97 -5.60 -47.76
CA SER A 458 15.17 -6.24 -48.32
C SER A 458 16.35 -6.00 -47.37
N PHE A 459 16.45 -6.76 -46.28
CA PHE A 459 17.45 -6.48 -45.23
C PHE A 459 18.91 -6.68 -45.66
N ILE A 460 19.17 -7.38 -46.78
CA ILE A 460 20.52 -7.58 -47.33
C ILE A 460 20.88 -6.47 -48.36
N HIS A 461 19.93 -5.58 -48.68
CA HIS A 461 20.09 -4.46 -49.63
C HIS A 461 21.16 -3.44 -49.20
N GLY A 462 21.66 -2.64 -50.16
CA GLY A 462 22.31 -1.37 -49.87
C GLY A 462 23.71 -1.13 -50.49
N SER A 463 24.17 0.11 -50.40
CA SER A 463 25.56 0.52 -50.62
C SER A 463 26.01 1.44 -49.48
N PRO A 464 26.83 0.96 -48.52
CA PRO A 464 27.51 -0.32 -48.50
C PRO A 464 26.53 -1.52 -48.39
N PRO A 465 26.88 -2.71 -48.93
CA PRO A 465 25.99 -3.89 -48.93
C PRO A 465 25.51 -4.25 -47.53
N GLN A 466 24.33 -4.89 -47.41
CA GLN A 466 23.79 -5.39 -46.13
C GLN A 466 23.42 -4.30 -45.11
N ALA A 467 23.14 -3.08 -45.58
CA ALA A 467 22.62 -2.04 -44.70
C ALA A 467 21.11 -2.20 -44.47
N GLY A 468 20.40 -2.78 -45.45
CA GLY A 468 18.97 -3.04 -45.40
C GLY A 468 18.11 -1.88 -45.91
N THR A 469 16.90 -2.19 -46.38
CA THR A 469 15.93 -1.19 -46.85
C THR A 469 14.51 -1.68 -46.62
N VAL A 470 13.65 -0.78 -46.18
CA VAL A 470 12.21 -0.96 -46.04
C VAL A 470 11.54 -0.10 -47.12
N TYR A 471 10.77 -0.72 -48.00
CA TYR A 471 10.00 -0.02 -49.03
C TYR A 471 8.56 0.11 -48.55
N LEU A 472 8.00 1.31 -48.66
CA LEU A 472 6.60 1.58 -48.36
C LEU A 472 5.82 1.61 -49.68
N ILE A 473 4.74 0.84 -49.75
CA ILE A 473 3.89 0.75 -50.93
C ILE A 473 2.50 1.25 -50.55
N HIS A 474 2.11 2.37 -51.18
CA HIS A 474 0.81 2.97 -50.95
C HIS A 474 -0.31 2.30 -51.76
N GLY A 475 -1.51 2.25 -51.18
CA GLY A 475 -2.77 1.97 -51.85
C GLY A 475 -3.14 3.06 -52.87
N PRO A 476 -3.95 2.75 -53.92
CA PRO A 476 -4.22 1.42 -54.42
C PRO A 476 -2.99 0.85 -55.14
N SER A 477 -2.78 -0.46 -54.99
CA SER A 477 -1.60 -1.13 -55.53
C SER A 477 -1.28 -0.74 -56.98
N PRO A 478 -0.05 -0.28 -57.27
CA PRO A 478 0.36 0.14 -58.62
C PRO A 478 0.50 -1.03 -59.60
N GLY A 479 0.23 -2.26 -59.16
CA GLY A 479 0.49 -3.49 -59.89
C GLY A 479 1.97 -3.92 -59.79
N ASN A 480 2.44 -4.66 -60.78
CA ASN A 480 3.80 -5.20 -60.78
C ASN A 480 4.87 -4.09 -60.79
N LEU A 481 5.71 -4.06 -59.75
CA LEU A 481 6.81 -3.12 -59.61
C LEU A 481 8.14 -3.83 -59.32
N LEU A 482 9.21 -3.10 -59.60
CA LEU A 482 10.52 -3.43 -59.06
C LEU A 482 10.79 -2.51 -57.87
N LEU A 483 11.37 -3.04 -56.78
CA LEU A 483 11.47 -2.27 -55.53
C LEU A 483 12.32 -1.00 -55.67
N LYS A 484 13.30 -0.92 -56.58
CA LYS A 484 14.09 0.33 -56.76
C LYS A 484 13.26 1.49 -57.28
N ASP A 485 12.12 1.18 -57.92
CA ASP A 485 11.24 2.16 -58.55
C ASP A 485 10.20 2.71 -57.57
N ILE A 486 10.19 2.23 -56.32
CA ILE A 486 9.43 2.80 -55.21
C ILE A 486 10.23 3.96 -54.63
N ASP A 487 9.62 5.15 -54.59
CA ASP A 487 10.28 6.37 -54.12
C ASP A 487 10.32 6.48 -52.59
N ASP A 488 9.26 6.02 -51.91
CA ASP A 488 9.11 6.08 -50.46
C ASP A 488 9.79 4.86 -49.79
N ARG A 489 10.88 5.11 -49.07
CA ARG A 489 11.70 4.05 -48.47
C ARG A 489 12.55 4.53 -47.31
N ILE A 490 12.79 3.63 -46.37
CA ILE A 490 13.73 3.83 -45.27
C ILE A 490 15.01 3.04 -45.55
N VAL A 491 16.15 3.73 -45.59
CA VAL A 491 17.44 3.16 -46.02
C VAL A 491 18.44 3.07 -44.87
N GLY A 492 19.00 1.87 -44.68
CA GLY A 492 20.12 1.66 -43.76
C GLY A 492 21.41 2.32 -44.26
N GLU A 493 22.26 2.75 -43.32
CA GLU A 493 23.49 3.50 -43.64
C GLU A 493 24.80 2.75 -43.37
N ASN A 494 24.83 1.78 -42.43
CA ASN A 494 26.05 1.02 -42.14
C ASN A 494 25.97 -0.42 -42.64
N TYR A 495 27.14 -0.94 -42.99
CA TYR A 495 27.31 -2.30 -43.47
C TYR A 495 26.96 -3.31 -42.38
N GLY A 496 26.04 -4.21 -42.68
CA GLY A 496 25.74 -5.37 -41.83
C GLY A 496 24.73 -5.10 -40.72
N ASP A 497 24.21 -3.88 -40.57
CA ASP A 497 23.20 -3.55 -39.55
C ASP A 497 21.85 -4.26 -39.82
N HIS A 498 21.61 -4.67 -41.09
CA HIS A 498 20.39 -5.36 -41.55
C HIS A 498 19.09 -4.63 -41.15
N VAL A 499 18.98 -3.33 -41.46
CA VAL A 499 17.74 -2.58 -41.25
C VAL A 499 16.58 -3.25 -42.01
N GLY A 500 15.45 -3.43 -41.33
CA GLY A 500 14.30 -4.15 -41.89
C GLY A 500 14.43 -5.67 -41.79
N PHE A 501 15.31 -6.17 -40.91
CA PHE A 501 15.34 -7.59 -40.52
C PHE A 501 14.03 -8.02 -39.87
N SER A 502 13.44 -7.11 -39.09
CA SER A 502 12.05 -7.13 -38.63
C SER A 502 11.48 -5.73 -38.87
N ALA A 503 10.19 -5.63 -39.15
CA ALA A 503 9.49 -4.36 -39.32
C ALA A 503 7.98 -4.62 -39.21
N ASP A 504 7.24 -3.64 -38.70
CA ASP A 504 5.79 -3.73 -38.54
C ASP A 504 5.16 -2.33 -38.55
N GLY A 505 3.84 -2.28 -38.72
CA GLY A 505 3.05 -1.11 -38.36
C GLY A 505 3.09 -0.92 -36.83
N ALA A 506 3.32 0.30 -36.39
CA ALA A 506 3.43 0.62 -34.97
C ALA A 506 2.12 1.17 -34.37
N GLY A 507 1.10 1.42 -35.19
CA GLY A 507 -0.06 2.19 -34.76
C GLY A 507 0.25 3.69 -34.68
N ASP A 508 -0.63 4.50 -34.09
CA ASP A 508 -0.46 5.95 -33.91
C ASP A 508 0.29 6.25 -32.60
N LEU A 509 1.60 6.45 -32.69
CA LEU A 509 2.47 6.68 -31.52
C LEU A 509 2.53 8.16 -31.10
N ASP A 510 2.07 9.08 -31.94
CA ASP A 510 2.18 10.54 -31.69
C ASP A 510 0.84 11.29 -31.61
N GLY A 511 -0.26 10.58 -31.84
CA GLY A 511 -1.63 11.04 -31.67
C GLY A 511 -2.11 11.93 -32.82
N ASP A 512 -1.50 11.83 -34.01
CA ASP A 512 -1.89 12.60 -35.18
C ASP A 512 -2.99 11.92 -36.03
N GLY A 513 -3.30 10.66 -35.72
CA GLY A 513 -4.32 9.83 -36.36
C GLY A 513 -3.81 9.04 -37.56
N LEU A 514 -2.51 9.09 -37.87
CA LEU A 514 -1.86 8.26 -38.87
C LEU A 514 -1.07 7.13 -38.18
N PRO A 515 -1.00 5.94 -38.79
CA PRO A 515 -0.13 4.90 -38.30
C PRO A 515 1.35 5.24 -38.52
N ASP A 516 2.21 4.66 -37.70
CA ASP A 516 3.66 4.81 -37.71
C ASP A 516 4.34 3.49 -38.02
N LEU A 517 5.68 3.51 -38.14
CA LEU A 517 6.49 2.33 -38.42
C LEU A 517 7.51 2.06 -37.34
N ILE A 518 7.67 0.78 -36.97
CA ILE A 518 8.79 0.28 -36.16
C ILE A 518 9.66 -0.66 -36.98
N ILE A 519 10.98 -0.45 -36.96
CA ILE A 519 11.93 -1.16 -37.83
C ILE A 519 13.12 -1.67 -37.03
N GLY A 520 13.34 -2.98 -37.04
CA GLY A 520 14.46 -3.64 -36.37
C GLY A 520 15.75 -3.69 -37.19
N ALA A 521 16.87 -3.56 -36.48
CA ALA A 521 18.24 -3.72 -36.99
C ALA A 521 19.10 -4.44 -35.92
N PRO A 522 18.97 -5.76 -35.78
CA PRO A 522 19.58 -6.52 -34.67
C PRO A 522 21.10 -6.56 -34.71
N ASN A 523 21.72 -6.20 -35.83
CA ASN A 523 23.17 -6.17 -36.01
C ASN A 523 23.76 -4.76 -35.92
N ASP A 524 22.99 -3.76 -35.47
CA ASP A 524 23.53 -2.41 -35.26
C ASP A 524 24.67 -2.43 -34.22
N ASP A 525 25.86 -2.08 -34.72
CA ASP A 525 27.12 -2.11 -33.98
C ASP A 525 27.51 -0.75 -33.35
N GLN A 526 26.66 0.28 -33.49
CA GLN A 526 27.09 1.66 -33.18
C GLN A 526 27.38 1.88 -31.69
N LYS A 527 26.76 1.07 -30.81
CA LYS A 527 27.01 1.09 -29.38
C LYS A 527 28.01 0.02 -28.94
N ASP A 528 27.78 -1.23 -29.33
CA ASP A 528 28.61 -2.40 -29.06
C ASP A 528 28.32 -3.48 -30.12
N THR A 529 29.14 -4.52 -30.22
CA THR A 529 29.00 -5.56 -31.26
C THR A 529 27.64 -6.26 -31.17
N ASP A 530 26.85 -6.20 -32.23
CA ASP A 530 25.49 -6.75 -32.36
C ASP A 530 24.60 -6.37 -31.16
N ALA A 531 24.75 -5.15 -30.63
CA ALA A 531 23.86 -4.65 -29.58
C ALA A 531 22.44 -4.47 -30.11
N GLY A 532 22.32 -4.14 -31.40
CA GLY A 532 21.06 -3.97 -32.09
C GLY A 532 20.38 -2.63 -31.79
N ALA A 533 19.39 -2.31 -32.63
CA ALA A 533 18.54 -1.14 -32.48
C ALA A 533 17.17 -1.38 -33.13
N ALA A 534 16.20 -0.58 -32.71
CA ALA A 534 14.97 -0.35 -33.47
C ALA A 534 14.86 1.14 -33.83
N TYR A 535 14.17 1.44 -34.92
CA TYR A 535 13.94 2.78 -35.45
C TYR A 535 12.44 3.02 -35.57
N ILE A 536 11.98 4.19 -35.12
CA ILE A 536 10.61 4.66 -35.30
C ILE A 536 10.63 5.71 -36.40
N ALA A 537 9.73 5.57 -37.36
CA ALA A 537 9.43 6.58 -38.38
C ALA A 537 7.95 6.93 -38.28
N LEU A 538 7.66 8.19 -37.96
CA LEU A 538 6.29 8.67 -37.81
C LEU A 538 5.63 8.91 -39.17
N GLY A 539 4.34 8.63 -39.27
CA GLY A 539 3.47 8.95 -40.39
C GLY A 539 3.34 10.46 -40.59
N PRO A 540 3.04 10.94 -41.81
CA PRO A 540 3.15 10.21 -43.07
C PRO A 540 4.62 10.06 -43.51
N VAL A 541 4.96 8.87 -44.02
CA VAL A 541 6.30 8.57 -44.52
C VAL A 541 6.38 8.85 -46.02
N SER A 542 7.28 9.74 -46.45
CA SER A 542 7.52 9.98 -47.89
C SER A 542 8.97 10.30 -48.25
N GLY A 543 9.37 9.83 -49.43
CA GLY A 543 10.69 9.92 -50.01
C GLY A 543 11.68 8.92 -49.44
N GLU A 544 12.96 9.11 -49.77
CA GLU A 544 14.04 8.32 -49.21
C GLU A 544 14.48 8.92 -47.87
N ILE A 545 14.26 8.17 -46.78
CA ILE A 545 14.59 8.54 -45.41
C ILE A 545 15.73 7.65 -44.89
N PRO A 546 16.95 8.18 -44.71
CA PRO A 546 18.01 7.44 -44.03
C PRO A 546 17.69 7.22 -42.54
N VAL A 547 18.04 6.05 -42.01
CA VAL A 547 17.82 5.70 -40.58
C VAL A 547 18.48 6.64 -39.56
N SER A 548 19.39 7.54 -39.99
CA SER A 548 19.98 8.56 -39.10
C SER A 548 19.09 9.78 -38.86
N ILE A 549 18.02 9.94 -39.64
CA ILE A 549 17.10 11.08 -39.53
C ILE A 549 15.65 10.64 -39.25
N THR A 550 15.42 9.36 -38.97
CA THR A 550 14.13 8.89 -38.43
C THR A 550 13.88 9.52 -37.05
N ASP A 551 12.63 9.54 -36.62
CA ASP A 551 12.17 10.30 -35.45
C ASP A 551 12.79 9.78 -34.14
N ALA A 552 12.91 8.45 -34.02
CA ALA A 552 13.66 7.85 -32.93
C ALA A 552 14.55 6.67 -33.35
N LYS A 553 15.66 6.53 -32.62
CA LYS A 553 16.49 5.33 -32.57
C LYS A 553 16.55 4.79 -31.14
N LEU A 554 16.01 3.61 -30.95
CA LEU A 554 15.95 2.87 -29.69
C LEU A 554 17.12 1.88 -29.62
N ARG A 555 18.15 2.24 -28.86
CA ARG A 555 19.44 1.52 -28.87
C ARG A 555 19.49 0.38 -27.86
N GLY A 556 19.90 -0.81 -28.32
CA GLY A 556 20.19 -2.00 -27.50
C GLY A 556 21.18 -1.74 -26.37
N GLN A 557 21.26 -2.66 -25.40
CA GLN A 557 21.92 -2.38 -24.12
C GLN A 557 23.40 -2.79 -24.08
N ALA A 558 23.72 -4.00 -24.52
CA ALA A 558 25.03 -4.64 -24.45
C ALA A 558 25.34 -5.45 -25.72
N ALA A 559 26.59 -5.89 -25.86
CA ALA A 559 27.03 -6.68 -27.00
C ALA A 559 26.25 -8.00 -27.13
N ASN A 560 25.81 -8.31 -28.35
CA ASN A 560 25.06 -9.50 -28.74
C ASN A 560 23.63 -9.59 -28.16
N ASP A 561 23.08 -8.51 -27.58
CA ASP A 561 21.67 -8.48 -27.18
C ASP A 561 20.73 -8.62 -28.39
N ARG A 562 21.17 -8.12 -29.56
CA ARG A 562 20.44 -8.16 -30.83
C ARG A 562 19.04 -7.52 -30.76
N ALA A 563 18.91 -6.40 -30.06
CA ALA A 563 17.66 -5.64 -30.00
C ALA A 563 17.16 -5.28 -31.41
N GLY A 564 15.85 -5.47 -31.65
CA GLY A 564 15.27 -5.37 -33.00
C GLY A 564 15.34 -6.68 -33.78
N SER A 565 15.62 -7.82 -33.13
CA SER A 565 15.49 -9.14 -33.74
C SER A 565 14.05 -9.45 -34.14
N SER A 566 13.11 -8.88 -33.39
CA SER A 566 11.67 -8.84 -33.63
C SER A 566 11.16 -7.49 -33.15
N VAL A 567 10.17 -6.92 -33.83
CA VAL A 567 9.47 -5.70 -33.42
C VAL A 567 7.99 -5.87 -33.72
N ALA A 568 7.12 -5.18 -32.98
CA ALA A 568 5.68 -5.13 -33.23
C ALA A 568 5.12 -3.81 -32.68
N GLY A 569 4.12 -3.25 -33.37
CA GLY A 569 3.11 -2.40 -32.71
C GLY A 569 2.24 -3.27 -31.83
N VAL A 570 1.93 -2.82 -30.62
CA VAL A 570 1.23 -3.66 -29.63
C VAL A 570 -0.08 -3.07 -29.13
N GLY A 571 -0.51 -1.94 -29.70
CA GLY A 571 -1.70 -1.23 -29.25
C GLY A 571 -1.42 -0.40 -28.00
N ASP A 572 -2.46 0.02 -27.29
CA ASP A 572 -2.39 0.90 -26.12
C ASP A 572 -2.28 0.06 -24.83
N ILE A 573 -1.05 -0.22 -24.41
CA ILE A 573 -0.76 -1.09 -23.25
C ILE A 573 -1.00 -0.36 -21.94
N ASP A 574 -0.79 0.97 -21.89
CA ASP A 574 -0.90 1.76 -20.66
C ASP A 574 -2.18 2.62 -20.55
N GLY A 575 -3.04 2.59 -21.57
CA GLY A 575 -4.35 3.21 -21.61
C GLY A 575 -4.30 4.73 -21.78
N ASP A 576 -3.21 5.28 -22.33
CA ASP A 576 -3.05 6.71 -22.54
C ASP A 576 -3.70 7.23 -23.85
N GLY A 577 -4.13 6.30 -24.71
CA GLY A 577 -4.78 6.53 -25.99
C GLY A 577 -3.83 6.64 -27.18
N LEU A 578 -2.54 6.36 -27.01
CA LEU A 578 -1.54 6.21 -28.06
C LEU A 578 -1.14 4.74 -28.16
N ASP A 579 -0.73 4.31 -29.36
CA ASP A 579 -0.21 2.97 -29.53
C ASP A 579 1.23 2.86 -29.01
N ASP A 580 1.64 1.65 -28.63
CA ASP A 580 2.94 1.34 -28.05
C ASP A 580 3.73 0.36 -28.93
N VAL A 581 5.03 0.24 -28.64
CA VAL A 581 5.92 -0.68 -29.37
C VAL A 581 6.67 -1.65 -28.46
N LEU A 582 6.79 -2.89 -28.95
CA LEU A 582 7.54 -3.95 -28.29
C LEU A 582 8.75 -4.37 -29.14
N ILE A 583 9.93 -4.45 -28.50
CA ILE A 583 11.20 -4.74 -29.17
C ILE A 583 11.85 -5.98 -28.57
N GLY A 584 11.93 -7.05 -29.36
CA GLY A 584 12.63 -8.28 -29.02
C GLY A 584 14.16 -8.14 -29.09
N ALA A 585 14.84 -8.79 -28.16
CA ALA A 585 16.29 -8.91 -28.08
C ALA A 585 16.66 -10.36 -27.71
N ASP A 586 16.66 -11.24 -28.72
CA ASP A 586 16.76 -12.70 -28.55
C ASP A 586 18.11 -13.19 -27.98
N GLY A 587 19.14 -12.33 -28.01
CA GLY A 587 20.48 -12.59 -27.50
C GLY A 587 20.76 -12.04 -26.09
N GLU A 588 19.81 -11.32 -25.49
CA GLU A 588 19.95 -10.73 -24.15
C GLU A 588 20.24 -11.80 -23.08
N ALA A 589 21.03 -11.44 -22.06
CA ALA A 589 21.62 -12.39 -21.14
C ALA A 589 21.38 -12.13 -19.63
N THR A 590 20.39 -11.30 -19.26
CA THR A 590 20.07 -11.00 -17.85
C THR A 590 19.73 -12.27 -17.07
N ALA A 591 18.92 -13.17 -17.64
CA ALA A 591 18.58 -14.47 -17.06
C ALA A 591 19.55 -15.61 -17.46
N GLY A 592 20.75 -15.25 -17.90
CA GLY A 592 21.81 -16.17 -18.34
C GLY A 592 21.98 -16.21 -19.86
N THR A 593 22.97 -16.96 -20.36
CA THR A 593 23.34 -16.97 -21.78
C THR A 593 22.14 -17.20 -22.70
N ASN A 594 21.92 -16.31 -23.68
CA ASN A 594 20.84 -16.37 -24.66
C ASN A 594 19.46 -16.59 -24.02
N SER A 595 19.22 -15.96 -22.87
CA SER A 595 17.89 -16.01 -22.24
C SER A 595 16.87 -15.28 -23.11
N GLY A 596 17.29 -14.17 -23.70
CA GLY A 596 16.43 -13.27 -24.47
C GLY A 596 15.60 -12.36 -23.55
N ALA A 597 15.14 -11.25 -24.11
CA ALA A 597 14.27 -10.28 -23.45
C ALA A 597 13.43 -9.54 -24.49
N ALA A 598 12.40 -8.84 -24.02
CA ALA A 598 11.71 -7.81 -24.79
C ALA A 598 11.65 -6.49 -24.01
N TYR A 599 11.49 -5.39 -24.75
CA TYR A 599 11.45 -4.04 -24.21
C TYR A 599 10.21 -3.32 -24.71
N LEU A 600 9.36 -2.89 -23.78
CA LEU A 600 8.15 -2.11 -24.06
C LEU A 600 8.49 -0.62 -23.98
N ILE A 601 8.01 0.15 -24.96
CA ILE A 601 8.10 1.61 -24.97
C ILE A 601 6.68 2.16 -25.04
N THR A 602 6.29 2.92 -24.00
CA THR A 602 4.98 3.59 -23.90
C THR A 602 5.13 5.12 -23.82
N ASP A 603 6.17 5.65 -24.48
CA ASP A 603 6.46 7.08 -24.43
C ASP A 603 5.43 7.86 -25.26
N SER A 604 4.58 8.65 -24.60
CA SER A 604 3.78 9.72 -25.25
C SER A 604 4.59 10.78 -26.03
N VAL A 605 5.93 10.75 -25.97
CA VAL A 605 6.82 11.58 -26.77
C VAL A 605 7.95 10.73 -27.33
N ILE A 606 7.88 10.45 -28.63
CA ILE A 606 8.87 9.65 -29.33
C ILE A 606 10.24 10.35 -29.38
N GLU A 607 11.23 9.77 -28.70
CA GLU A 607 12.61 10.24 -28.71
C GLU A 607 13.66 9.12 -28.77
N SER A 608 14.83 9.45 -29.29
CA SER A 608 15.97 8.52 -29.37
C SER A 608 16.55 8.17 -27.99
N LYS A 609 16.07 7.10 -27.36
CA LYS A 609 16.59 6.59 -26.08
C LYS A 609 17.44 5.32 -26.21
N SER A 610 17.99 4.87 -25.08
CA SER A 610 18.54 3.52 -24.97
C SER A 610 17.50 2.67 -24.27
N LEU A 611 17.37 1.40 -24.65
CA LEU A 611 16.41 0.46 -24.06
C LEU A 611 16.64 0.21 -22.56
N LYS A 612 17.74 0.70 -21.98
CA LYS A 612 17.91 0.77 -20.52
C LYS A 612 16.89 1.70 -19.85
N LYS A 613 16.27 2.60 -20.61
CA LYS A 613 15.18 3.49 -20.20
C LYS A 613 13.86 3.09 -20.87
N ALA A 614 13.73 1.82 -21.29
CA ALA A 614 12.43 1.29 -21.65
C ALA A 614 11.51 1.31 -20.43
N ASP A 615 10.22 1.41 -20.68
CA ASP A 615 9.19 1.57 -19.66
C ASP A 615 8.95 0.23 -18.97
N ALA A 616 8.98 -0.87 -19.75
CA ALA A 616 9.14 -2.22 -19.23
C ALA A 616 10.29 -3.01 -19.89
N LYS A 617 10.88 -3.93 -19.11
CA LYS A 617 11.78 -4.99 -19.59
C LYS A 617 11.22 -6.35 -19.19
N LEU A 618 10.80 -7.13 -20.17
CA LEU A 618 10.32 -8.50 -19.96
C LEU A 618 11.50 -9.48 -20.11
N ILE A 619 11.82 -10.20 -19.04
CA ILE A 619 12.98 -11.11 -18.98
C ILE A 619 12.54 -12.57 -18.93
N SER A 620 13.31 -13.44 -19.58
CA SER A 620 13.07 -14.89 -19.51
C SER A 620 13.26 -15.45 -18.10
N GLU A 621 12.45 -16.44 -17.72
CA GLU A 621 12.60 -17.24 -16.49
C GLU A 621 13.94 -18.05 -16.45
N ALA A 622 14.58 -18.29 -17.60
CA ALA A 622 15.85 -19.03 -17.66
C ALA A 622 16.70 -18.76 -18.92
N SER A 623 17.95 -19.25 -18.88
CA SER A 623 18.92 -19.19 -19.98
C SER A 623 18.51 -20.07 -21.18
N HIS A 624 18.93 -19.68 -22.39
CA HIS A 624 18.73 -20.42 -23.65
C HIS A 624 17.27 -20.57 -24.10
N HIS A 625 16.36 -19.74 -23.58
CA HIS A 625 14.97 -19.71 -24.03
C HIS A 625 14.79 -18.86 -25.30
N SER A 626 15.67 -17.86 -25.48
CA SER A 626 15.60 -16.87 -26.56
C SER A 626 14.23 -16.19 -26.63
N VAL A 627 13.73 -15.72 -25.49
CA VAL A 627 12.56 -14.83 -25.41
C VAL A 627 12.80 -13.59 -26.28
N GLY A 628 11.73 -13.07 -26.90
CA GLY A 628 11.84 -11.95 -27.83
C GLY A 628 12.34 -12.36 -29.22
N TRP A 629 12.38 -13.67 -29.51
CA TRP A 629 12.58 -14.18 -30.87
C TRP A 629 11.43 -13.79 -31.80
N ALA A 630 10.21 -13.80 -31.26
CA ALA A 630 9.01 -13.25 -31.87
C ALA A 630 8.24 -12.49 -30.79
N VAL A 631 7.74 -11.30 -31.14
CA VAL A 631 6.87 -10.48 -30.31
C VAL A 631 5.66 -10.05 -31.14
N ALA A 632 4.51 -9.86 -30.49
CA ALA A 632 3.28 -9.37 -31.11
C ALA A 632 2.37 -8.76 -30.04
N GLY A 633 1.45 -7.87 -30.44
CA GLY A 633 0.29 -7.52 -29.62
C GLY A 633 -0.74 -8.65 -29.62
N ALA A 634 -1.45 -8.82 -28.50
CA ALA A 634 -2.61 -9.69 -28.39
C ALA A 634 -3.95 -8.93 -28.47
N GLY A 635 -3.90 -7.58 -28.44
CA GLY A 635 -5.05 -6.74 -28.15
C GLY A 635 -5.55 -6.95 -26.72
N ASP A 636 -6.64 -6.30 -26.34
CA ASP A 636 -7.36 -6.52 -25.08
C ASP A 636 -7.97 -7.94 -25.01
N PHE A 637 -7.15 -8.92 -24.62
CA PHE A 637 -7.50 -10.34 -24.63
C PHE A 637 -8.36 -10.70 -23.42
N ASN A 638 -8.14 -10.05 -22.28
CA ASN A 638 -8.88 -10.31 -21.04
C ASN A 638 -10.17 -9.44 -20.90
N GLY A 639 -10.34 -8.40 -21.73
CA GLY A 639 -11.49 -7.51 -21.74
C GLY A 639 -11.46 -6.43 -20.66
N ASP A 640 -10.28 -6.05 -20.17
CA ASP A 640 -10.10 -5.03 -19.13
C ASP A 640 -9.93 -3.61 -19.68
N GLY A 641 -9.70 -3.49 -20.99
CA GLY A 641 -9.55 -2.23 -21.71
C GLY A 641 -8.11 -1.77 -21.95
N PHE A 642 -7.11 -2.58 -21.60
CA PHE A 642 -5.71 -2.41 -21.99
C PHE A 642 -5.31 -3.49 -23.00
N ASP A 643 -4.40 -3.17 -23.92
CA ASP A 643 -3.91 -4.19 -24.84
C ASP A 643 -2.85 -5.09 -24.17
N ASP A 644 -2.76 -6.34 -24.63
CA ASP A 644 -1.91 -7.38 -24.04
C ASP A 644 -0.73 -7.77 -24.96
N LEU A 645 0.26 -8.47 -24.42
CA LEU A 645 1.52 -8.79 -25.10
C LEU A 645 1.73 -10.29 -25.31
N LEU A 646 2.27 -10.68 -26.46
CA LEU A 646 2.74 -12.03 -26.75
C LEU A 646 4.26 -12.08 -26.95
N LEU A 647 4.91 -13.03 -26.26
CA LEU A 647 6.34 -13.25 -26.35
C LEU A 647 6.66 -14.72 -26.66
N GLY A 648 7.37 -14.95 -27.76
CA GLY A 648 7.82 -16.28 -28.18
C GLY A 648 9.20 -16.66 -27.65
N ALA A 649 9.32 -17.89 -27.13
CA ALA A 649 10.57 -18.52 -26.69
C ALA A 649 10.70 -19.92 -27.33
N PRO A 650 11.21 -20.02 -28.57
CA PRO A 650 11.16 -21.25 -29.36
C PRO A 650 11.98 -22.43 -28.79
N ILE A 651 12.84 -22.18 -27.80
CA ILE A 651 13.74 -23.17 -27.21
C ILE A 651 13.36 -23.48 -25.75
N ALA A 652 12.31 -22.86 -25.20
CA ALA A 652 11.84 -23.12 -23.83
C ALA A 652 10.98 -24.41 -23.73
N PRO A 653 11.13 -25.21 -22.66
CA PRO A 653 12.30 -25.28 -21.79
C PRO A 653 13.51 -25.85 -22.55
N TYR A 654 14.71 -25.32 -22.25
CA TYR A 654 15.96 -25.70 -22.90
C TYR A 654 16.14 -27.23 -22.95
N ASN A 655 16.59 -27.76 -24.10
CA ASN A 655 16.82 -29.17 -24.43
C ASN A 655 15.60 -30.01 -24.88
N THR A 656 14.39 -29.43 -24.92
CA THR A 656 13.18 -30.15 -25.35
C THR A 656 12.65 -29.73 -26.74
N ILE A 657 13.03 -28.53 -27.23
CA ILE A 657 12.60 -27.94 -28.52
C ILE A 657 11.07 -27.96 -28.69
N VAL A 658 10.33 -27.81 -27.59
CA VAL A 658 8.86 -27.74 -27.63
C VAL A 658 8.37 -26.30 -27.78
N GLY A 659 9.17 -25.33 -27.32
CA GLY A 659 8.85 -23.90 -27.37
C GLY A 659 7.85 -23.50 -26.29
N ALA A 660 7.86 -22.21 -25.95
CA ALA A 660 6.83 -21.59 -25.15
C ALA A 660 6.41 -20.24 -25.76
N THR A 661 5.17 -19.84 -25.50
CA THR A 661 4.66 -18.49 -25.72
C THR A 661 4.09 -17.98 -24.41
N TYR A 662 4.42 -16.75 -24.05
CA TYR A 662 3.98 -16.06 -22.86
C TYR A 662 2.97 -15.00 -23.29
N LEU A 663 1.80 -14.98 -22.65
CA LEU A 663 0.82 -13.91 -22.75
C LEU A 663 0.90 -13.12 -21.45
N VAL A 664 1.16 -11.83 -21.57
CA VAL A 664 1.34 -10.90 -20.45
C VAL A 664 0.27 -9.84 -20.57
N TYR A 665 -0.54 -9.68 -19.52
CA TYR A 665 -1.60 -8.69 -19.52
C TYR A 665 -1.07 -7.27 -19.30
N GLY A 666 -1.66 -6.31 -20.02
CA GLY A 666 -1.45 -4.88 -19.78
C GLY A 666 -2.17 -4.42 -18.51
N PRO A 667 -1.75 -3.31 -17.86
CA PRO A 667 -0.54 -2.53 -18.14
C PRO A 667 0.73 -3.17 -17.57
N VAL A 668 1.87 -2.99 -18.24
CA VAL A 668 3.17 -3.53 -17.80
C VAL A 668 4.21 -2.43 -17.65
N ASP A 669 4.89 -2.37 -16.50
CA ASP A 669 6.01 -1.46 -16.27
C ASP A 669 7.23 -2.15 -15.62
N GLY A 670 8.35 -1.43 -15.51
CA GLY A 670 9.50 -1.86 -14.75
C GLY A 670 10.24 -3.07 -15.33
N THR A 671 10.49 -4.09 -14.51
CA THR A 671 11.11 -5.35 -14.97
C THR A 671 10.18 -6.49 -14.61
N PHE A 672 9.66 -7.16 -15.62
CA PHE A 672 8.72 -8.27 -15.51
C PHE A 672 9.45 -9.59 -15.76
N ASP A 673 9.43 -10.51 -14.81
CA ASP A 673 9.95 -11.87 -15.02
C ASP A 673 8.85 -12.73 -15.63
N LEU A 674 9.12 -13.34 -16.79
CA LEU A 674 8.16 -14.22 -17.46
C LEU A 674 7.88 -15.53 -16.69
N ALA A 675 8.55 -15.77 -15.57
CA ALA A 675 8.13 -16.76 -14.59
C ALA A 675 6.73 -16.44 -14.01
N ASP A 676 6.39 -15.16 -13.94
CA ASP A 676 5.19 -14.60 -13.30
C ASP A 676 4.12 -14.23 -14.35
N THR A 677 4.20 -14.82 -15.56
CA THR A 677 3.25 -14.55 -16.66
C THR A 677 1.86 -15.10 -16.34
N ASP A 678 0.82 -14.37 -16.74
CA ASP A 678 -0.58 -14.78 -16.54
C ASP A 678 -0.88 -16.12 -17.20
N PHE A 679 -0.43 -16.28 -18.46
CA PHE A 679 -0.63 -17.47 -19.24
C PHE A 679 0.65 -17.91 -19.95
N LYS A 680 0.96 -19.20 -19.81
CA LYS A 680 2.09 -19.83 -20.50
C LYS A 680 1.61 -20.97 -21.38
N LEU A 681 1.73 -20.78 -22.69
CA LEU A 681 1.51 -21.81 -23.68
C LEU A 681 2.82 -22.59 -23.88
N VAL A 682 2.81 -23.89 -23.61
CA VAL A 682 3.99 -24.73 -23.78
C VAL A 682 3.75 -25.82 -24.82
N GLY A 683 4.74 -26.04 -25.67
CA GLY A 683 4.69 -27.15 -26.60
C GLY A 683 4.71 -28.48 -25.88
N ASN A 684 4.12 -29.49 -26.51
CA ASN A 684 4.02 -30.82 -25.95
C ASN A 684 5.41 -31.43 -25.72
N SER A 685 5.78 -31.62 -24.46
CA SER A 685 6.92 -32.46 -24.10
C SER A 685 6.76 -33.83 -24.78
N LEU A 686 7.72 -34.21 -25.62
CA LEU A 686 7.88 -35.61 -26.01
C LEU A 686 7.97 -36.38 -24.69
N GLU A 687 6.88 -37.08 -24.31
CA GLU A 687 6.82 -37.85 -23.07
C GLU A 687 8.18 -38.51 -22.84
N ALA A 688 8.89 -38.06 -21.81
CA ALA A 688 10.04 -38.78 -21.33
C ALA A 688 9.49 -40.13 -20.85
N HIS A 689 9.51 -41.12 -21.75
CA HIS A 689 9.25 -42.50 -21.42
C HIS A 689 10.01 -42.76 -20.12
N PRO A 690 9.34 -43.13 -19.01
CA PRO A 690 10.02 -43.35 -17.75
C PRO A 690 10.96 -44.53 -17.99
N ARG A 691 12.23 -44.23 -18.27
CA ARG A 691 13.28 -45.22 -18.27
C ARG A 691 13.36 -45.68 -16.84
N ASP A 692 12.90 -46.90 -16.63
CA ASP A 692 13.08 -47.70 -15.42
C ASP A 692 14.30 -47.22 -14.62
N ALA A 693 14.02 -46.51 -13.53
CA ALA A 693 15.00 -46.28 -12.48
C ALA A 693 15.30 -47.63 -11.83
N VAL A 694 16.15 -48.43 -12.47
CA VAL A 694 16.81 -49.57 -11.84
C VAL A 694 18.06 -49.02 -11.17
N PRO A 695 18.17 -49.04 -9.83
CA PRO A 695 19.39 -48.66 -9.15
C PRO A 695 20.48 -49.67 -9.50
N GLY A 696 21.57 -49.19 -10.10
CA GLY A 696 22.75 -49.98 -10.44
C GLY A 696 23.47 -50.52 -9.20
N GLY A 697 23.03 -51.66 -8.69
CA GLY A 697 23.76 -52.50 -7.74
C GLY A 697 24.60 -53.55 -8.46
N HIS A 698 25.91 -53.52 -8.25
CA HIS A 698 26.84 -54.56 -8.69
C HIS A 698 26.45 -55.95 -8.16
N GLY A 699 26.31 -56.96 -9.03
CA GLY A 699 26.18 -58.35 -8.59
C GLY A 699 26.08 -59.38 -9.72
N ARG A 700 27.10 -60.23 -9.85
CA ARG A 700 27.16 -61.39 -10.78
C ARG A 700 26.12 -62.45 -10.41
N GLY A 701 25.40 -63.05 -11.38
CA GLY A 701 24.57 -64.24 -11.08
C GLY A 701 23.77 -64.86 -12.23
N ARG A 702 24.36 -65.88 -12.87
CA ARG A 702 23.83 -67.04 -13.63
C ARG A 702 22.30 -67.23 -13.84
N HIS A 703 21.96 -67.55 -15.10
CA HIS A 703 20.91 -68.46 -15.62
C HIS A 703 19.79 -68.98 -14.68
N ARG A 704 18.54 -68.82 -15.12
CA ARG A 704 17.47 -69.85 -15.14
C ARG A 704 16.36 -69.49 -16.14
N ARG A 705 15.73 -70.52 -16.73
CA ARG A 705 14.72 -70.51 -17.81
C ARG A 705 13.27 -70.41 -17.28
N CYS A 706 12.39 -69.77 -18.10
CA CYS A 706 11.00 -70.10 -18.52
C CYS A 706 9.88 -70.34 -17.46
N PRO A 707 8.56 -70.20 -17.77
CA PRO A 707 7.92 -70.40 -19.09
C PRO A 707 6.74 -69.48 -19.51
N GLU A 708 6.35 -69.65 -20.78
CA GLU A 708 5.12 -69.21 -21.47
C GLU A 708 3.80 -69.61 -20.79
N ARG A 709 2.74 -68.80 -20.99
CA ARG A 709 1.32 -69.21 -21.13
C ARG A 709 0.61 -68.20 -22.05
N VAL A 710 0.27 -68.57 -23.30
CA VAL A 710 -1.02 -69.13 -23.79
C VAL A 710 -2.20 -68.19 -23.56
N GLY A 711 -2.73 -67.65 -24.66
CA GLY A 711 -3.86 -66.74 -24.69
C GLY A 711 -5.25 -67.39 -24.69
N GLU A 712 -6.27 -66.53 -24.65
CA GLU A 712 -7.67 -66.90 -24.84
C GLU A 712 -8.34 -65.96 -25.85
N ARG A 713 -9.02 -66.61 -26.80
CA ARG A 713 -9.92 -66.01 -27.80
C ARG A 713 -11.30 -65.84 -27.19
N ILE A 714 -11.99 -64.74 -27.49
CA ILE A 714 -13.46 -64.70 -27.42
C ILE A 714 -14.00 -64.45 -28.83
N ARG A 715 -14.77 -65.42 -29.31
CA ARG A 715 -15.63 -65.33 -30.50
C ARG A 715 -16.96 -64.72 -30.08
N GLN A 716 -17.50 -63.79 -30.88
CA GLN A 716 -18.94 -63.70 -31.08
C GLN A 716 -19.24 -63.89 -32.58
N GLN A 717 -20.19 -64.79 -32.83
CA GLN A 717 -20.74 -65.21 -34.10
C GLN A 717 -22.16 -64.66 -34.14
N LEU A 718 -22.66 -64.24 -35.31
CA LEU A 718 -24.02 -64.45 -35.83
C LEU A 718 -24.15 -63.83 -37.26
N PRO A 719 -25.14 -64.21 -38.10
CA PRO A 719 -24.88 -64.97 -39.32
C PRO A 719 -25.35 -64.29 -40.64
N GLY A 720 -24.83 -64.77 -41.79
CA GLY A 720 -25.43 -64.53 -43.13
C GLY A 720 -26.72 -65.37 -43.34
N PRO A 721 -27.33 -65.44 -44.56
CA PRO A 721 -26.67 -65.38 -45.88
C PRO A 721 -27.48 -64.67 -47.01
N GLY A 722 -26.88 -64.54 -48.21
CA GLY A 722 -27.61 -64.27 -49.46
C GLY A 722 -26.70 -64.05 -50.67
N GLN A 723 -26.55 -65.09 -51.49
CA GLN A 723 -25.71 -65.13 -52.71
C GLN A 723 -26.42 -64.52 -53.93
N GLY A 724 -25.60 -64.00 -54.85
CA GLY A 724 -25.91 -63.70 -56.25
C GLY A 724 -24.63 -63.31 -56.98
#